data_AF-A0A9E2B5A4-F1
#
_entry.id   AF-A0A9E2B5A4-F1
#
_cell.length_a   1.000
_cell.length_b   1.000
_cell.length_c   1.000
_cell.angle_alpha   90.00
_cell.angle_beta   90.00
_cell.angle_gamma   90.00
#
_symmetry.space_group_name_H-M   'P 1'
#
loop_
_entity.id
_entity.type
_entity.pdbx_description
1 polymer ?
#
loop_
_entity_poly.entity_id
_entity_poly.type
_entity_poly.pdbx_seq_one_letter_code
_entity_poly.pdbx_strand_id
1 'polypeptide(L)'
;KTTFVSPTVSVNTFNKIETRNDLFIAMFEADNKPLWDGNLKKYQLIGGEIVGADGTTPVVDPNTGFFSDTAQNLWASSVDGSEVQLGGASALQPDPASRNLYVNVGGDTSVALTDTANQLLDGNASLTDAMLTLGAAGDPSRANLLAFSRGQDVLDSDDDGDTTDARQFMGDPLHAKPVSVVYGGSAASPDAADAVVYVATNEGFLHAINGKTGQELWAFMPRQLLPNLKNWYVNDSSTIKGYGLDGDVRARQVDLNGNGVIEPAAGDKVILYFGMRRGGNRYFALDVSDRNAPELLWSKDSSDFPGLGQTWSMPMVTRVDIQGATQNSDQAVLVFGGGYDTGQDSVAYSTDSVGNGIYMVDADSGNLLWRVGPDAGAQLQKNKMQNAIPAAVRVLDMNSDGFADRMYAGDLGGRLWRFDIFNGQPATDLVKGGVIASLGAADMGSPTVAASRRFYNTPDVSLVRRESASYLAISIGSGYRAHPLDQQVADSFYSIRDYSPFRQLNGPEYSTLEGNMVTHDDARLADIAGSAGGPPPTVPAGAMGWRLDMPTGEKVLAQSRTFQEKVFFTSYSPNTSGTANACVPQRGSNKLYIVGVEDGKPPYNLDGVGSDTDLTIEDRAQQLKQTGIAPDVAFLFQADPDPAPGGVNQQPGGCGNASGVRPRCLIGLESCPADFCNAPVRTFWTQDDATEDQ
;
A
#
# COMPACT_ATOMS: atom_id res chain seq x y z
N LYS A 1 12.42 15.43 12.77
CA LYS A 1 11.28 14.76 13.45
C LYS A 1 10.49 13.91 12.44
N THR A 2 10.74 12.61 12.51
CA THR A 2 10.42 11.56 11.55
C THR A 2 8.93 11.22 11.42
N THR A 3 8.51 10.88 10.20
CA THR A 3 7.22 10.25 9.88
C THR A 3 7.50 8.84 9.32
N PHE A 4 6.59 7.91 9.57
CA PHE A 4 6.79 6.49 9.22
C PHE A 4 5.77 6.02 8.19
N VAL A 5 6.18 5.07 7.37
CA VAL A 5 5.26 4.27 6.55
C VAL A 5 4.97 2.96 7.28
N SER A 6 3.88 2.26 6.92
CA SER A 6 3.59 0.92 7.47
C SER A 6 4.85 0.05 7.36
N PRO A 7 5.31 -0.61 8.44
CA PRO A 7 6.46 -1.49 8.35
C PRO A 7 6.15 -2.68 7.45
N THR A 8 7.16 -3.18 6.73
CA THR A 8 7.03 -4.38 5.90
C THR A 8 7.79 -5.52 6.56
N VAL A 9 7.11 -6.65 6.74
CA VAL A 9 7.73 -7.91 7.13
C VAL A 9 8.11 -8.73 5.91
N SER A 10 9.20 -9.49 6.03
CA SER A 10 9.44 -10.57 5.09
C SER A 10 8.48 -11.72 5.39
N VAL A 11 7.66 -12.12 4.42
CA VAL A 11 6.91 -13.38 4.50
C VAL A 11 7.91 -14.53 4.41
N ASN A 12 7.77 -15.55 5.26
CA ASN A 12 8.61 -16.73 5.18
C ASN A 12 8.26 -17.49 3.89
N THR A 13 9.17 -17.49 2.92
CA THR A 13 8.95 -18.15 1.62
C THR A 13 8.76 -19.67 1.71
N PHE A 14 9.22 -20.31 2.79
CA PHE A 14 9.08 -21.75 3.01
C PHE A 14 7.88 -22.12 3.89
N ASN A 15 7.30 -21.15 4.59
CA ASN A 15 6.03 -21.27 5.29
C ASN A 15 5.25 -19.96 5.13
N LYS A 16 4.44 -19.86 4.08
CA LYS A 16 3.68 -18.63 3.73
C LYS A 16 2.67 -18.20 4.81
N ILE A 17 2.44 -19.01 5.86
CA ILE A 17 1.61 -18.68 7.03
C ILE A 17 2.44 -17.97 8.12
N GLU A 18 3.77 -18.06 8.07
CA GLU A 18 4.67 -17.42 9.03
C GLU A 18 5.31 -16.15 8.45
N THR A 19 5.31 -15.08 9.23
CA THR A 19 6.14 -13.89 9.00
C THR A 19 7.47 -14.09 9.71
N ARG A 20 8.58 -13.78 9.04
CA ARG A 20 9.90 -13.86 9.67
C ARG A 20 10.06 -12.77 10.73
N ASN A 21 11.08 -12.94 11.56
CA ASN A 21 11.44 -11.94 12.56
C ASN A 21 12.07 -10.69 11.92
N ASP A 22 12.62 -10.76 10.70
CA ASP A 22 13.22 -9.61 10.04
C ASP A 22 12.13 -8.63 9.55
N LEU A 23 12.21 -7.39 10.05
CA LEU A 23 11.31 -6.28 9.77
C LEU A 23 12.07 -5.18 9.03
N PHE A 24 11.56 -4.78 7.87
CA PHE A 24 12.09 -3.66 7.10
C PHE A 24 11.16 -2.45 7.24
N ILE A 25 11.68 -1.36 7.79
CA ILE A 25 10.90 -0.17 8.10
C ILE A 25 11.39 0.98 7.25
N ALA A 26 10.53 1.46 6.38
CA ALA A 26 10.72 2.68 5.60
C ALA A 26 10.34 3.91 6.45
N MET A 27 11.17 4.94 6.41
CA MET A 27 10.97 6.18 7.16
C MET A 27 11.40 7.38 6.34
N PHE A 28 10.82 8.54 6.66
CA PHE A 28 11.17 9.79 6.01
C PHE A 28 11.01 10.99 6.93
N GLU A 29 11.69 12.09 6.59
CA GLU A 29 11.55 13.38 7.23
C GLU A 29 11.08 14.42 6.21
N ALA A 30 9.94 15.06 6.51
CA ALA A 30 9.40 16.11 5.66
C ALA A 30 10.18 17.42 5.85
N ASP A 31 10.56 18.06 4.75
CA ASP A 31 11.24 19.35 4.71
C ASP A 31 10.43 20.39 3.89
N ASN A 32 10.76 21.67 4.02
CA ASN A 32 10.29 22.73 3.14
C ASN A 32 11.02 22.74 1.78
N LYS A 33 11.96 21.82 1.55
CA LYS A 33 12.68 21.65 0.29
C LYS A 33 12.07 20.50 -0.54
N PRO A 34 12.32 20.47 -1.87
CA PRO A 34 11.84 19.40 -2.74
C PRO A 34 12.36 18.02 -2.34
N LEU A 35 13.64 17.94 -1.96
CA LEU A 35 14.29 16.69 -1.61
C LEU A 35 14.15 16.43 -0.11
N TRP A 36 13.35 15.41 0.24
CA TRP A 36 13.15 14.98 1.63
C TRP A 36 13.99 13.74 1.93
N ASP A 37 14.52 13.68 3.14
CA ASP A 37 15.30 12.53 3.60
C ASP A 37 14.40 11.30 3.74
N GLY A 38 14.90 10.17 3.24
CA GLY A 38 14.32 8.85 3.39
C GLY A 38 15.35 7.84 3.84
N ASN A 39 14.87 6.74 4.42
CA ASN A 39 15.72 5.61 4.77
C ASN A 39 14.93 4.30 4.84
N LEU A 40 15.65 3.18 4.73
CA LEU A 40 15.17 1.84 5.01
C LEU A 40 16.04 1.25 6.12
N LYS A 41 15.42 0.84 7.23
CA LYS A 41 16.13 0.25 8.38
C LYS A 41 15.65 -1.17 8.64
N LYS A 42 16.56 -2.04 9.09
CA LYS A 42 16.26 -3.44 9.43
C LYS A 42 16.20 -3.63 10.95
N TYR A 43 15.14 -4.25 11.43
CA TYR A 43 14.90 -4.61 12.84
C TYR A 43 14.48 -6.06 12.98
N GLN A 44 14.36 -6.54 14.21
CA GLN A 44 13.83 -7.86 14.51
C GLN A 44 12.54 -7.77 15.32
N LEU A 45 11.62 -8.70 15.12
CA LEU A 45 10.44 -8.89 15.96
C LEU A 45 10.67 -10.13 16.82
N ILE A 46 10.85 -9.95 18.13
CA ILE A 46 11.14 -11.04 19.08
C ILE A 46 10.13 -10.96 20.23
N GLY A 47 9.45 -12.07 20.52
CA GLY A 47 8.48 -12.12 21.63
C GLY A 47 7.26 -11.18 21.46
N GLY A 48 7.02 -10.66 20.24
CA GLY A 48 6.00 -9.66 19.95
C GLY A 48 6.47 -8.20 20.11
N GLU A 49 7.76 -7.97 20.35
CA GLU A 49 8.36 -6.65 20.47
C GLU A 49 9.37 -6.41 19.35
N ILE A 50 9.36 -5.21 18.76
CA ILE A 50 10.36 -4.81 17.77
C ILE A 50 11.64 -4.45 18.54
N VAL A 51 12.73 -5.17 18.27
CA VAL A 51 14.02 -5.03 18.94
C VAL A 51 15.14 -4.67 17.98
N GLY A 52 16.15 -3.99 18.52
CA GLY A 52 17.34 -3.55 17.81
C GLY A 52 18.35 -4.68 17.54
N ALA A 53 19.53 -4.29 17.05
CA ALA A 53 20.61 -5.20 16.65
C ALA A 53 21.14 -6.10 17.78
N ASP A 54 20.94 -5.73 19.04
CA ASP A 54 21.30 -6.53 20.21
C ASP A 54 20.28 -7.64 20.52
N GLY A 55 19.13 -7.65 19.84
CA GLY A 55 18.03 -8.59 20.06
C GLY A 55 17.22 -8.33 21.34
N THR A 56 17.48 -7.24 22.06
CA THR A 56 16.87 -6.97 23.38
C THR A 56 16.38 -5.54 23.57
N THR A 57 16.99 -4.55 22.94
CA THR A 57 16.63 -3.15 23.11
C THR A 57 15.33 -2.85 22.34
N PRO A 58 14.26 -2.38 23.02
CA PRO A 58 13.04 -1.98 22.35
C PRO A 58 13.29 -0.84 21.37
N VAL A 59 12.78 -1.01 20.16
CA VAL A 59 12.90 -0.01 19.08
C VAL A 59 11.89 1.11 19.24
N VAL A 60 10.82 0.88 19.99
CA VAL A 60 9.72 1.83 20.19
C VAL A 60 9.77 2.37 21.60
N ASP A 61 9.79 3.70 21.76
CA ASP A 61 9.64 4.33 23.06
C ASP A 61 8.19 4.16 23.54
N PRO A 62 7.96 3.46 24.67
CA PRO A 62 6.62 3.18 25.16
C PRO A 62 5.84 4.44 25.56
N ASN A 63 6.50 5.58 25.81
CA ASN A 63 5.84 6.82 26.20
C ASN A 63 5.36 7.62 25.00
N THR A 64 6.10 7.57 23.88
CA THR A 64 5.84 8.40 22.71
C THR A 64 5.25 7.62 21.54
N GLY A 65 5.46 6.31 21.47
CA GLY A 65 5.09 5.49 20.29
C GLY A 65 5.99 5.73 19.08
N PHE A 66 7.04 6.53 19.22
CA PHE A 66 8.05 6.79 18.20
C PHE A 66 9.27 5.87 18.40
N PHE A 67 10.21 5.91 17.45
CA PHE A 67 11.50 5.26 17.61
C PHE A 67 12.21 5.71 18.89
N SER A 68 12.77 4.76 19.61
CA SER A 68 13.69 5.01 20.72
C SER A 68 15.00 5.57 20.19
N ASP A 69 15.51 6.64 20.81
CA ASP A 69 16.82 7.23 20.46
C ASP A 69 18.00 6.29 20.77
N THR A 70 17.75 5.21 21.51
CA THR A 70 18.73 4.16 21.81
C THR A 70 18.66 2.97 20.86
N ALA A 71 17.71 2.97 19.92
CA ALA A 71 17.58 1.90 18.94
C ALA A 71 18.79 1.86 18.02
N GLN A 72 19.28 0.65 17.74
CA GLN A 72 20.27 0.39 16.71
C GLN A 72 19.66 -0.56 15.68
N ASN A 73 19.60 -0.15 14.42
CA ASN A 73 19.18 -1.04 13.34
C ASN A 73 20.26 -2.09 13.03
N LEU A 74 19.86 -3.24 12.48
CA LEU A 74 20.73 -4.40 12.26
C LEU A 74 21.86 -4.17 11.25
N TRP A 75 21.76 -3.15 10.40
CA TRP A 75 22.79 -2.80 9.43
C TRP A 75 23.75 -1.72 9.93
N ALA A 76 23.42 -0.99 11.01
CA ALA A 76 24.29 0.06 11.54
C ALA A 76 25.38 -0.49 12.47
N SER A 77 26.54 0.18 12.44
CA SER A 77 27.66 -0.06 13.36
C SER A 77 27.49 0.58 14.74
N SER A 78 26.55 1.52 14.88
CA SER A 78 26.26 2.26 16.10
C SER A 78 24.79 2.61 16.20
N VAL A 79 24.35 3.04 17.39
CA VAL A 79 23.00 3.58 17.62
C VAL A 79 22.69 4.70 16.62
N ASP A 80 21.56 4.58 15.95
CA ASP A 80 21.07 5.50 14.93
C ASP A 80 19.64 5.99 15.21
N GLY A 81 18.96 5.38 16.17
CA GLY A 81 17.74 5.89 16.80
C GLY A 81 16.64 6.30 15.81
N SER A 82 15.98 7.40 16.15
CA SER A 82 14.87 7.97 15.38
C SER A 82 15.30 8.81 14.17
N GLU A 83 16.60 9.08 14.01
CA GLU A 83 17.15 9.95 12.97
C GLU A 83 17.13 9.25 11.61
N VAL A 84 16.48 9.88 10.62
CA VAL A 84 16.32 9.29 9.27
C VAL A 84 17.64 9.21 8.54
N GLN A 85 18.48 10.23 8.67
CA GLN A 85 19.74 10.36 7.94
C GLN A 85 20.83 9.39 8.43
N LEU A 86 20.66 8.79 9.62
CA LEU A 86 21.66 7.91 10.23
C LEU A 86 21.33 6.43 9.99
N GLY A 87 22.38 5.63 9.73
CA GLY A 87 22.26 4.18 9.58
C GLY A 87 21.39 3.77 8.39
N GLY A 88 20.83 2.56 8.46
CA GLY A 88 19.99 1.99 7.41
C GLY A 88 20.68 1.88 6.04
N ALA A 89 19.86 1.77 5.01
CA ALA A 89 20.32 1.70 3.62
C ALA A 89 20.93 3.01 3.12
N SER A 90 20.51 4.18 3.64
CA SER A 90 21.04 5.47 3.22
C SER A 90 22.55 5.59 3.51
N ALA A 91 22.97 5.20 4.72
CA ALA A 91 24.39 5.21 5.12
C ALA A 91 25.24 4.10 4.44
N LEU A 92 24.59 3.16 3.75
CA LEU A 92 25.24 1.99 3.13
C LEU A 92 25.16 2.01 1.59
N GLN A 93 24.87 3.17 1.01
CA GLN A 93 24.94 3.34 -0.43
C GLN A 93 26.36 3.03 -0.95
N PRO A 94 26.47 2.33 -2.10
CA PRO A 94 27.75 2.12 -2.75
C PRO A 94 28.43 3.45 -3.11
N ASP A 95 29.76 3.41 -3.23
CA ASP A 95 30.55 4.54 -3.73
C ASP A 95 29.97 5.03 -5.08
N PRO A 96 29.80 6.35 -5.28
CA PRO A 96 29.20 6.93 -6.49
C PRO A 96 29.83 6.44 -7.81
N ALA A 97 31.13 6.14 -7.83
CA ALA A 97 31.83 5.63 -9.01
C ALA A 97 31.45 4.17 -9.34
N SER A 98 31.07 3.38 -8.33
CA SER A 98 30.71 1.96 -8.46
C SER A 98 29.20 1.68 -8.42
N ARG A 99 28.38 2.68 -8.06
CA ARG A 99 26.93 2.55 -7.91
C ARG A 99 26.23 2.23 -9.23
N ASN A 100 25.34 1.25 -9.21
CA ASN A 100 24.58 0.80 -10.37
C ASN A 100 23.24 1.53 -10.46
N LEU A 101 23.20 2.62 -11.24
CA LEU A 101 21.97 3.36 -11.50
C LEU A 101 21.55 3.19 -12.96
N TYR A 102 20.29 2.82 -13.17
CA TYR A 102 19.75 2.50 -14.49
C TYR A 102 18.55 3.37 -14.86
N VAL A 103 18.37 3.57 -16.16
CA VAL A 103 17.27 4.30 -16.80
C VAL A 103 16.84 3.57 -18.07
N ASN A 104 15.57 3.65 -18.45
CA ASN A 104 15.06 2.96 -19.64
C ASN A 104 15.19 3.80 -20.92
N VAL A 105 16.37 4.30 -21.23
CA VAL A 105 16.60 5.10 -22.46
C VAL A 105 16.46 4.22 -23.72
N GLY A 106 16.76 2.92 -23.62
CA GLY A 106 16.64 1.94 -24.70
C GLY A 106 15.22 1.63 -25.18
N GLY A 107 14.17 2.05 -24.46
CA GLY A 107 12.78 1.82 -24.87
C GLY A 107 11.82 1.59 -23.70
N ASP A 108 10.61 1.14 -24.02
CA ASP A 108 9.56 0.84 -23.03
C ASP A 108 9.18 -0.65 -23.00
N THR A 109 9.91 -1.54 -23.69
CA THR A 109 9.60 -2.98 -23.76
C THR A 109 10.87 -3.78 -23.95
N SER A 110 11.02 -4.88 -23.19
CA SER A 110 12.17 -5.80 -23.23
C SER A 110 13.52 -5.09 -23.20
N VAL A 111 13.73 -4.26 -22.19
CA VAL A 111 14.96 -3.46 -22.02
C VAL A 111 15.82 -4.06 -20.92
N ALA A 112 16.97 -4.62 -21.29
CA ALA A 112 18.00 -5.01 -20.33
C ALA A 112 18.59 -3.75 -19.67
N LEU A 113 18.29 -3.53 -18.39
CA LEU A 113 18.68 -2.29 -17.72
C LEU A 113 20.20 -2.19 -17.51
N THR A 114 20.89 -3.31 -17.47
CA THR A 114 22.35 -3.38 -17.30
C THR A 114 23.14 -2.94 -18.53
N ASP A 115 22.50 -2.77 -19.68
CA ASP A 115 23.16 -2.28 -20.89
C ASP A 115 23.78 -0.90 -20.68
N THR A 116 24.94 -0.64 -21.28
CA THR A 116 25.68 0.63 -21.09
C THR A 116 24.88 1.86 -21.52
N ALA A 117 23.96 1.71 -22.49
CA ALA A 117 23.07 2.78 -22.95
C ALA A 117 22.01 3.17 -21.91
N ASN A 118 21.80 2.34 -20.89
CA ASN A 118 20.81 2.53 -19.83
C ASN A 118 21.46 2.96 -18.51
N GLN A 119 22.78 3.17 -18.45
CA GLN A 119 23.45 3.62 -17.23
C GLN A 119 23.24 5.12 -16.98
N LEU A 120 22.84 5.50 -15.75
CA LEU A 120 22.75 6.89 -15.31
C LEU A 120 24.15 7.39 -14.91
N LEU A 121 24.93 7.79 -15.91
CA LEU A 121 26.27 8.38 -15.74
C LEU A 121 26.64 9.29 -16.90
N ASP A 122 27.60 10.18 -16.68
CA ASP A 122 27.96 11.21 -17.66
C ASP A 122 28.48 10.64 -19.00
N GLY A 123 29.26 9.56 -18.94
CA GLY A 123 29.76 8.86 -20.14
C GLY A 123 28.70 8.20 -21.03
N ASN A 124 27.42 8.16 -20.63
CA ASN A 124 26.36 7.58 -21.44
C ASN A 124 25.84 8.60 -22.46
N ALA A 125 26.25 8.47 -23.72
CA ALA A 125 25.87 9.37 -24.80
C ALA A 125 24.36 9.36 -25.12
N SER A 126 23.61 8.34 -24.69
CA SER A 126 22.16 8.26 -24.90
C SER A 126 21.38 9.17 -23.95
N LEU A 127 21.96 9.58 -22.83
CA LEU A 127 21.42 10.65 -21.98
C LEU A 127 21.69 11.99 -22.66
N THR A 128 20.65 12.82 -22.79
CA THR A 128 20.75 14.13 -23.44
C THR A 128 20.41 15.25 -22.48
N ASP A 129 20.99 16.43 -22.70
CA ASP A 129 20.68 17.64 -21.91
C ASP A 129 19.19 17.97 -21.93
N ALA A 130 18.49 17.68 -23.04
CA ALA A 130 17.05 17.86 -23.16
C ALA A 130 16.25 16.97 -22.19
N MET A 131 16.65 15.71 -22.01
CA MET A 131 16.02 14.81 -21.03
C MET A 131 16.22 15.27 -19.59
N LEU A 132 17.35 15.93 -19.32
CA LEU A 132 17.73 16.46 -18.01
C LEU A 132 17.27 17.91 -17.78
N THR A 133 16.58 18.53 -18.74
CA THR A 133 16.15 19.94 -18.72
C THR A 133 17.30 20.94 -18.52
N LEU A 134 18.45 20.65 -19.15
CA LEU A 134 19.65 21.48 -19.14
C LEU A 134 19.76 22.36 -20.39
N GLY A 135 20.52 23.46 -20.28
CA GLY A 135 20.88 24.34 -21.40
C GLY A 135 20.55 25.82 -21.19
N ALA A 136 19.92 26.17 -20.06
CA ALA A 136 19.71 27.55 -19.66
C ALA A 136 20.91 28.12 -18.89
N ALA A 137 21.05 29.45 -18.87
CA ALA A 137 22.09 30.11 -18.09
C ALA A 137 21.86 29.88 -16.58
N GLY A 138 22.89 29.42 -15.87
CA GLY A 138 22.81 29.08 -14.44
C GLY A 138 22.49 27.61 -14.16
N ASP A 139 22.24 26.80 -15.18
CA ASP A 139 22.05 25.36 -15.01
C ASP A 139 23.35 24.68 -14.54
N PRO A 140 23.26 23.61 -13.72
CA PRO A 140 24.44 22.81 -13.40
C PRO A 140 25.01 22.17 -14.67
N SER A 141 26.31 21.86 -14.65
CA SER A 141 26.89 21.04 -15.72
C SER A 141 26.22 19.66 -15.70
N ARG A 142 26.08 19.05 -16.88
CA ARG A 142 25.57 17.67 -17.00
C ARG A 142 26.38 16.70 -16.13
N ALA A 143 27.71 16.82 -16.13
CA ALA A 143 28.58 16.00 -15.32
C ALA A 143 28.29 16.14 -13.81
N ASN A 144 28.13 17.37 -13.31
CA ASN A 144 27.81 17.61 -11.90
C ASN A 144 26.42 17.09 -11.53
N LEU A 145 25.41 17.31 -12.40
CA LEU A 145 24.06 16.82 -12.15
C LEU A 145 24.01 15.29 -12.06
N LEU A 146 24.70 14.60 -12.97
CA LEU A 146 24.74 13.14 -12.99
C LEU A 146 25.60 12.57 -11.84
N ALA A 147 26.70 13.23 -11.47
CA ALA A 147 27.49 12.88 -10.29
C ALA A 147 26.67 13.03 -9.00
N PHE A 148 25.95 14.15 -8.83
CA PHE A 148 25.01 14.37 -7.72
C PHE A 148 23.95 13.27 -7.66
N SER A 149 23.34 12.94 -8.80
CA SER A 149 22.30 11.91 -8.90
C SER A 149 22.83 10.51 -8.56
N ARG A 150 24.13 10.27 -8.76
CA ARG A 150 24.82 9.03 -8.34
C ARG A 150 25.16 9.00 -6.86
N GLY A 151 24.95 10.10 -6.14
CA GLY A 151 25.22 10.23 -4.71
C GLY A 151 26.57 10.84 -4.37
N GLN A 152 27.28 11.46 -5.32
CA GLN A 152 28.50 12.21 -5.03
C GLN A 152 28.13 13.57 -4.41
N ASP A 153 28.87 14.00 -3.38
CA ASP A 153 28.62 15.29 -2.73
C ASP A 153 29.22 16.48 -3.48
N VAL A 154 28.78 16.69 -4.72
CA VAL A 154 29.31 17.77 -5.58
C VAL A 154 29.02 19.19 -5.07
N LEU A 155 28.21 19.32 -4.02
CA LEU A 155 27.80 20.58 -3.42
C LEU A 155 28.48 20.86 -2.06
N ASP A 156 29.33 19.95 -1.56
CA ASP A 156 29.98 20.07 -0.23
C ASP A 156 28.90 20.27 0.86
N SER A 157 27.94 19.35 0.91
CA SER A 157 26.71 19.48 1.69
C SER A 157 26.97 19.40 3.21
N ASP A 158 28.10 18.85 3.62
CA ASP A 158 28.54 18.78 5.01
C ASP A 158 29.62 19.83 5.38
N ASP A 159 29.96 20.72 4.43
CA ASP A 159 30.94 21.81 4.56
C ASP A 159 32.35 21.33 5.01
N ASP A 160 32.77 20.13 4.63
CA ASP A 160 34.09 19.57 4.95
C ASP A 160 35.18 19.89 3.91
N GLY A 161 34.77 20.38 2.73
CA GLY A 161 35.63 20.80 1.62
C GLY A 161 36.00 19.69 0.64
N ASP A 162 35.55 18.45 0.86
CA ASP A 162 35.54 17.37 -0.13
C ASP A 162 34.24 17.46 -0.96
N THR A 163 34.35 17.19 -2.26
CA THR A 163 33.18 17.18 -3.18
C THR A 163 33.11 15.88 -3.98
N THR A 164 33.94 14.92 -3.58
CA THR A 164 34.16 13.66 -4.29
C THR A 164 33.73 12.44 -3.48
N ASP A 165 33.47 12.65 -2.21
CA ASP A 165 32.92 11.68 -1.29
C ASP A 165 31.41 11.47 -1.53
N ALA A 166 30.84 10.59 -0.71
CA ALA A 166 29.47 10.14 -0.87
C ALA A 166 28.53 10.94 0.04
N ARG A 167 27.49 11.52 -0.55
CA ARG A 167 26.42 12.23 0.17
C ARG A 167 25.58 11.32 1.10
N GLN A 168 25.63 10.00 0.88
CA GLN A 168 24.89 8.98 1.65
C GLN A 168 23.40 9.30 1.83
N PHE A 169 22.73 9.64 0.72
CA PHE A 169 21.37 10.15 0.71
C PHE A 169 20.42 9.24 -0.07
N MET A 170 19.26 8.94 0.52
CA MET A 170 18.15 8.27 -0.13
C MET A 170 16.89 9.14 -0.03
N GLY A 171 16.16 9.32 -1.13
CA GLY A 171 14.90 10.08 -1.13
C GLY A 171 13.79 9.43 -0.30
N ASP A 172 12.78 10.23 0.06
CA ASP A 172 11.66 9.79 0.89
C ASP A 172 10.77 8.70 0.22
N PRO A 173 10.60 7.53 0.86
CA PRO A 173 9.54 6.58 0.51
C PRO A 173 8.23 7.02 1.18
N LEU A 174 7.60 8.11 0.72
CA LEU A 174 6.44 8.72 1.41
C LEU A 174 5.22 7.79 1.49
N HIS A 175 4.90 7.12 0.39
CA HIS A 175 3.76 6.19 0.33
C HIS A 175 4.16 4.75 0.04
N ALA A 176 5.36 4.53 -0.49
CA ALA A 176 5.80 3.23 -0.94
C ALA A 176 6.08 2.28 0.24
N LYS A 177 5.32 1.20 0.31
CA LYS A 177 5.65 0.05 1.16
C LYS A 177 6.76 -0.77 0.50
N PRO A 178 7.88 -1.04 1.19
CA PRO A 178 8.88 -1.98 0.69
C PRO A 178 8.26 -3.35 0.38
N VAL A 179 8.86 -4.11 -0.54
CA VAL A 179 8.56 -5.52 -0.74
C VAL A 179 9.84 -6.32 -0.64
N SER A 180 9.80 -7.43 0.11
CA SER A 180 10.94 -8.34 0.22
C SER A 180 10.71 -9.58 -0.64
N VAL A 181 11.69 -9.92 -1.46
CA VAL A 181 11.76 -11.17 -2.21
C VAL A 181 12.94 -11.98 -1.68
N VAL A 182 12.67 -13.22 -1.27
CA VAL A 182 13.71 -14.17 -0.89
C VAL A 182 13.99 -15.04 -2.10
N TYR A 183 15.23 -14.98 -2.60
CA TYR A 183 15.63 -15.79 -3.74
C TYR A 183 16.14 -17.17 -3.34
N GLY A 184 16.36 -17.38 -2.04
CA GLY A 184 16.62 -18.69 -1.43
C GLY A 184 18.10 -18.97 -1.16
N GLY A 185 18.37 -20.18 -0.68
CA GLY A 185 19.72 -20.74 -0.56
C GLY A 185 19.82 -21.97 -1.44
N SER A 186 19.84 -23.15 -0.83
CA SER A 186 19.52 -24.40 -1.53
C SER A 186 18.26 -25.02 -0.96
N ALA A 187 17.59 -25.91 -1.70
CA ALA A 187 16.44 -26.66 -1.19
C ALA A 187 16.76 -27.43 0.13
N ALA A 188 18.03 -27.78 0.37
CA ALA A 188 18.50 -28.44 1.59
C ALA A 188 18.95 -27.47 2.70
N SER A 189 19.20 -26.21 2.38
CA SER A 189 19.66 -25.16 3.30
C SER A 189 19.20 -23.80 2.76
N PRO A 190 17.93 -23.43 2.97
CA PRO A 190 17.41 -22.15 2.53
C PRO A 190 18.15 -21.00 3.24
N ASP A 191 18.60 -19.99 2.47
CA ASP A 191 19.20 -18.79 3.04
C ASP A 191 18.19 -17.64 3.06
N ALA A 192 17.64 -17.46 4.26
CA ALA A 192 16.81 -16.35 4.66
C ALA A 192 17.40 -14.97 4.37
N ALA A 193 18.72 -14.87 4.52
CA ALA A 193 19.43 -13.62 4.39
C ALA A 193 19.65 -13.28 2.92
N ASP A 194 19.40 -14.21 2.00
CA ASP A 194 19.51 -13.99 0.56
C ASP A 194 18.26 -13.31 -0.03
N ALA A 195 17.76 -12.33 0.71
CA ALA A 195 16.62 -11.51 0.36
C ALA A 195 17.07 -10.21 -0.31
N VAL A 196 16.23 -9.69 -1.21
CA VAL A 196 16.33 -8.34 -1.73
C VAL A 196 15.07 -7.58 -1.34
N VAL A 197 15.24 -6.35 -0.86
CA VAL A 197 14.16 -5.45 -0.51
C VAL A 197 14.06 -4.38 -1.58
N TYR A 198 12.89 -4.28 -2.19
CA TYR A 198 12.58 -3.28 -3.20
C TYR A 198 11.75 -2.17 -2.61
N VAL A 199 12.15 -0.91 -2.82
CA VAL A 199 11.43 0.26 -2.30
C VAL A 199 11.55 1.43 -3.26
N ALA A 200 10.43 2.10 -3.52
CA ALA A 200 10.35 3.29 -4.37
C ALA A 200 10.53 4.57 -3.55
N THR A 201 11.17 5.58 -4.13
CA THR A 201 11.41 6.89 -3.49
C THR A 201 11.03 8.07 -4.38
N ASN A 202 10.62 9.17 -3.75
CA ASN A 202 10.26 10.41 -4.45
C ASN A 202 11.43 11.11 -5.15
N GLU A 203 12.68 10.72 -4.85
CA GLU A 203 13.84 11.10 -5.67
C GLU A 203 13.70 10.57 -7.12
N GLY A 204 12.92 9.49 -7.29
CA GLY A 204 12.54 8.93 -8.59
C GLY A 204 13.06 7.52 -8.84
N PHE A 205 13.64 6.88 -7.81
CA PHE A 205 14.28 5.58 -7.92
C PHE A 205 13.41 4.46 -7.32
N LEU A 206 13.43 3.30 -7.97
CA LEU A 206 13.16 2.02 -7.35
C LEU A 206 14.50 1.41 -6.93
N HIS A 207 14.74 1.29 -5.63
CA HIS A 207 15.97 0.72 -5.07
C HIS A 207 15.83 -0.78 -4.88
N ALA A 208 16.89 -1.53 -5.16
CA ALA A 208 17.06 -2.93 -4.79
C ALA A 208 18.14 -3.04 -3.71
N ILE A 209 17.75 -3.36 -2.48
CA ILE A 209 18.65 -3.35 -1.32
C ILE A 209 18.86 -4.78 -0.83
N ASN A 210 20.12 -5.16 -0.62
CA ASN A 210 20.45 -6.47 -0.08
C ASN A 210 19.94 -6.60 1.37
N GLY A 211 19.04 -7.55 1.62
CA GLY A 211 18.40 -7.76 2.93
C GLY A 211 19.37 -8.17 4.05
N LYS A 212 20.55 -8.69 3.72
CA LYS A 212 21.60 -9.08 4.67
C LYS A 212 22.51 -7.92 5.01
N THR A 213 23.01 -7.21 4.01
CA THR A 213 24.07 -6.21 4.19
C THR A 213 23.57 -4.78 4.25
N GLY A 214 22.34 -4.50 3.80
CA GLY A 214 21.81 -3.14 3.69
C GLY A 214 22.37 -2.35 2.49
N GLN A 215 23.31 -2.92 1.72
CA GLN A 215 23.88 -2.27 0.55
C GLN A 215 22.92 -2.33 -0.65
N GLU A 216 22.81 -1.22 -1.37
CA GLU A 216 22.07 -1.15 -2.64
C GLU A 216 22.78 -1.98 -3.72
N LEU A 217 22.05 -2.89 -4.37
CA LEU A 217 22.53 -3.65 -5.52
C LEU A 217 22.47 -2.81 -6.80
N TRP A 218 21.35 -2.10 -6.97
CA TRP A 218 21.08 -1.17 -8.04
C TRP A 218 19.87 -0.28 -7.71
N ALA A 219 19.70 0.81 -8.45
CA ALA A 219 18.45 1.57 -8.48
C ALA A 219 18.02 1.91 -9.91
N PHE A 220 16.72 1.90 -10.16
CA PHE A 220 16.12 2.20 -11.46
C PHE A 220 15.30 3.48 -11.42
N MET A 221 15.57 4.42 -12.33
CA MET A 221 14.76 5.62 -12.55
C MET A 221 14.08 5.55 -13.92
N PRO A 222 12.74 5.64 -13.99
CA PRO A 222 12.05 5.86 -15.25
C PRO A 222 12.53 7.13 -15.93
N ARG A 223 12.79 7.07 -17.24
CA ARG A 223 13.28 8.23 -18.02
C ARG A 223 12.38 9.46 -17.91
N GLN A 224 11.08 9.27 -17.65
CA GLN A 224 10.10 10.34 -17.47
C GLN A 224 10.37 11.19 -16.22
N LEU A 225 11.16 10.69 -15.27
CA LEU A 225 11.55 11.38 -14.04
C LEU A 225 12.92 12.07 -14.13
N LEU A 226 13.67 11.88 -15.23
CA LEU A 226 14.93 12.60 -15.46
C LEU A 226 14.82 14.13 -15.34
N PRO A 227 13.72 14.77 -15.77
CA PRO A 227 13.52 16.20 -15.55
C PRO A 227 13.55 16.63 -14.07
N ASN A 228 13.23 15.73 -13.14
CA ASN A 228 13.21 16.05 -11.72
C ASN A 228 14.62 16.22 -11.12
N LEU A 229 15.65 15.60 -11.72
CA LEU A 229 17.02 15.61 -11.18
C LEU A 229 17.54 17.03 -10.95
N LYS A 230 17.23 17.96 -11.87
CA LYS A 230 17.61 19.36 -11.74
C LYS A 230 16.97 20.02 -10.51
N ASN A 231 15.71 19.70 -10.21
CA ASN A 231 15.02 20.23 -9.04
C ASN A 231 15.63 19.68 -7.75
N TRP A 232 16.05 18.42 -7.74
CA TRP A 232 16.75 17.80 -6.59
C TRP A 232 18.14 18.37 -6.37
N TYR A 233 18.85 18.72 -7.45
CA TYR A 233 20.17 19.36 -7.37
C TYR A 233 20.08 20.78 -6.80
N VAL A 234 19.14 21.59 -7.29
CA VAL A 234 18.97 22.97 -6.84
C VAL A 234 18.40 23.01 -5.42
N ASN A 235 17.39 22.19 -5.15
CA ASN A 235 16.79 21.97 -3.83
C ASN A 235 16.35 23.24 -3.07
N ASP A 236 15.93 24.28 -3.80
CA ASP A 236 15.42 25.51 -3.21
C ASP A 236 14.09 25.28 -2.49
N SER A 237 13.89 25.95 -1.34
CA SER A 237 12.64 25.84 -0.57
C SER A 237 11.40 26.10 -1.44
N SER A 238 10.41 25.23 -1.30
CA SER A 238 9.18 25.20 -2.10
C SER A 238 7.97 24.91 -1.21
N THR A 239 6.82 25.51 -1.54
CA THR A 239 5.53 25.16 -0.93
C THR A 239 4.84 23.98 -1.61
N ILE A 240 5.41 23.51 -2.73
CA ILE A 240 4.90 22.39 -3.53
C ILE A 240 5.93 21.25 -3.47
N LYS A 241 5.49 20.08 -3.02
CA LYS A 241 6.29 18.86 -3.06
C LYS A 241 6.40 18.33 -4.50
N GLY A 242 7.62 18.08 -4.95
CA GLY A 242 7.88 17.30 -6.17
C GLY A 242 7.67 15.80 -5.89
N TYR A 243 7.13 15.06 -6.85
CA TYR A 243 6.89 13.64 -6.73
C TYR A 243 7.68 12.85 -7.78
N GLY A 244 8.28 11.74 -7.33
CA GLY A 244 9.01 10.79 -8.17
C GLY A 244 8.29 9.45 -8.23
N LEU A 245 8.98 8.37 -7.85
CA LEU A 245 8.37 7.06 -7.70
C LEU A 245 7.86 6.90 -6.27
N ASP A 246 6.54 6.94 -6.10
CA ASP A 246 5.92 6.94 -4.78
C ASP A 246 4.97 5.75 -4.59
N GLY A 247 4.76 4.94 -5.63
CA GLY A 247 3.86 3.78 -5.64
C GLY A 247 4.34 2.62 -4.78
N ASP A 248 3.37 1.87 -4.24
CA ASP A 248 3.65 0.54 -3.70
C ASP A 248 4.21 -0.37 -4.80
N VAL A 249 5.11 -1.27 -4.41
CA VAL A 249 5.70 -2.28 -5.30
C VAL A 249 5.05 -3.63 -5.02
N ARG A 250 4.52 -4.28 -6.07
CA ARG A 250 4.01 -5.65 -6.00
C ARG A 250 5.03 -6.60 -6.60
N ALA A 251 5.32 -7.70 -5.92
CA ALA A 251 6.08 -8.81 -6.51
C ALA A 251 5.13 -9.97 -6.89
N ARG A 252 5.31 -10.53 -8.09
CA ARG A 252 4.81 -11.85 -8.48
C ARG A 252 6.00 -12.79 -8.54
N GLN A 253 5.97 -13.84 -7.72
CA GLN A 253 6.94 -14.92 -7.76
C GLN A 253 6.28 -16.12 -8.41
N VAL A 254 6.97 -16.73 -9.37
CA VAL A 254 6.59 -17.98 -10.03
C VAL A 254 7.72 -18.95 -9.77
N ASP A 255 7.46 -19.96 -8.95
CA ASP A 255 8.37 -21.06 -8.65
C ASP A 255 7.79 -22.32 -9.29
N LEU A 256 8.25 -22.66 -10.49
CA LEU A 256 7.65 -23.74 -11.29
C LEU A 256 7.89 -25.12 -10.69
N ASN A 257 8.92 -25.26 -9.87
CA ASN A 257 9.32 -26.55 -9.30
C ASN A 257 8.93 -26.69 -7.81
N GLY A 258 8.46 -25.60 -7.19
CA GLY A 258 7.93 -25.56 -5.82
C GLY A 258 8.99 -25.79 -4.74
N ASN A 259 10.28 -25.58 -5.03
CA ASN A 259 11.37 -25.84 -4.09
C ASN A 259 11.70 -24.66 -3.16
N GLY A 260 11.06 -23.50 -3.37
CA GLY A 260 11.24 -22.27 -2.60
C GLY A 260 12.55 -21.52 -2.90
N VAL A 261 13.24 -21.86 -3.98
CA VAL A 261 14.45 -21.21 -4.50
C VAL A 261 14.14 -20.66 -5.88
N ILE A 262 14.51 -19.41 -6.14
CA ILE A 262 14.30 -18.78 -7.44
C ILE A 262 15.44 -19.16 -8.37
N GLU A 263 15.17 -20.03 -9.34
CA GLU A 263 16.12 -20.51 -10.33
C GLU A 263 15.68 -20.10 -11.75
N PRO A 264 16.18 -18.97 -12.31
CA PRO A 264 15.79 -18.53 -13.65
C PRO A 264 16.05 -19.58 -14.74
N ALA A 265 17.09 -20.41 -14.56
CA ALA A 265 17.41 -21.51 -15.46
C ALA A 265 16.36 -22.65 -15.45
N ALA A 266 15.60 -22.78 -14.36
CA ALA A 266 14.46 -23.70 -14.26
C ALA A 266 13.14 -23.08 -14.76
N GLY A 267 13.16 -21.80 -15.14
CA GLY A 267 12.00 -21.06 -15.60
C GLY A 267 11.28 -20.27 -14.51
N ASP A 268 11.83 -20.22 -13.30
CA ASP A 268 11.27 -19.43 -12.21
C ASP A 268 11.39 -17.94 -12.51
N LYS A 269 10.39 -17.18 -12.07
CA LYS A 269 10.32 -15.74 -12.33
C LYS A 269 10.04 -14.94 -11.08
N VAL A 270 10.63 -13.76 -11.00
CA VAL A 270 10.23 -12.70 -10.07
C VAL A 270 9.99 -11.43 -10.87
N ILE A 271 8.74 -10.97 -10.90
CA ILE A 271 8.35 -9.75 -11.62
C ILE A 271 7.81 -8.72 -10.63
N LEU A 272 8.35 -7.50 -10.68
CA LEU A 272 7.88 -6.35 -9.92
C LEU A 272 6.93 -5.50 -10.75
N TYR A 273 5.80 -5.13 -10.17
CA TYR A 273 4.83 -4.20 -10.75
C TYR A 273 4.69 -2.96 -9.87
N PHE A 274 4.78 -1.79 -10.47
CA PHE A 274 4.69 -0.52 -9.74
C PHE A 274 4.21 0.62 -10.63
N GLY A 275 3.69 1.68 -10.00
CA GLY A 275 3.26 2.92 -10.62
C GLY A 275 3.96 4.13 -9.99
N MET A 276 3.68 5.32 -10.53
CA MET A 276 4.30 6.57 -10.13
C MET A 276 3.47 7.38 -9.11
N ARG A 277 2.19 7.01 -8.88
CA ARG A 277 1.22 7.83 -8.12
C ARG A 277 1.21 9.29 -8.62
N ARG A 278 1.45 10.27 -7.73
CA ARG A 278 1.52 11.70 -8.08
C ARG A 278 2.67 12.05 -9.02
N GLY A 279 3.69 11.20 -9.13
CA GLY A 279 4.81 11.41 -10.05
C GLY A 279 4.44 11.19 -11.52
N GLY A 280 3.33 10.51 -11.83
CA GLY A 280 2.91 10.32 -13.23
C GLY A 280 1.86 9.23 -13.47
N ASN A 281 1.58 9.00 -14.74
CA ASN A 281 0.50 8.14 -15.24
C ASN A 281 1.03 6.88 -15.97
N ARG A 282 2.10 6.27 -15.46
CA ARG A 282 2.71 5.09 -16.10
C ARG A 282 2.88 3.94 -15.11
N TYR A 283 2.56 2.72 -15.55
CA TYR A 283 2.89 1.48 -14.86
C TYR A 283 4.10 0.81 -15.50
N PHE A 284 4.81 0.02 -14.69
CA PHE A 284 6.03 -0.68 -15.06
C PHE A 284 5.95 -2.14 -14.62
N ALA A 285 6.53 -3.03 -15.42
CA ALA A 285 6.85 -4.40 -15.04
C ALA A 285 8.35 -4.65 -15.22
N LEU A 286 9.02 -5.06 -14.14
CA LEU A 286 10.45 -5.32 -14.10
C LEU A 286 10.68 -6.79 -13.72
N ASP A 287 11.29 -7.55 -14.62
CA ASP A 287 11.81 -8.88 -14.31
C ASP A 287 13.09 -8.72 -13.49
N VAL A 288 13.07 -9.28 -12.29
CA VAL A 288 14.19 -9.31 -11.35
C VAL A 288 14.56 -10.74 -10.98
N SER A 289 14.21 -11.73 -11.81
CA SER A 289 14.52 -13.14 -11.57
C SER A 289 16.02 -13.36 -11.37
N ASP A 290 16.85 -12.66 -12.16
CA ASP A 290 18.23 -12.36 -11.77
C ASP A 290 18.27 -11.03 -11.03
N ARG A 291 18.49 -11.10 -9.71
CA ARG A 291 18.53 -9.92 -8.84
C ARG A 291 19.61 -8.89 -9.19
N ASN A 292 20.63 -9.26 -9.98
CA ASN A 292 21.72 -8.37 -10.37
C ASN A 292 21.60 -7.88 -11.82
N ALA A 293 20.67 -8.44 -12.60
CA ALA A 293 20.46 -8.10 -14.00
C ALA A 293 18.98 -7.85 -14.30
N PRO A 294 18.40 -6.75 -13.77
CA PRO A 294 16.99 -6.47 -13.97
C PRO A 294 16.65 -6.12 -15.42
N GLU A 295 15.49 -6.57 -15.90
CA GLU A 295 14.97 -6.30 -17.24
C GLU A 295 13.60 -5.62 -17.17
N LEU A 296 13.44 -4.47 -17.84
CA LEU A 296 12.12 -3.86 -18.01
C LEU A 296 11.34 -4.66 -19.07
N LEU A 297 10.35 -5.43 -18.63
CA LEU A 297 9.45 -6.15 -19.51
C LEU A 297 8.59 -5.18 -20.32
N TRP A 298 7.94 -4.24 -19.63
CA TRP A 298 7.16 -3.19 -20.27
C TRP A 298 6.97 -1.98 -19.36
N SER A 299 6.73 -0.81 -19.96
CA SER A 299 6.14 0.34 -19.29
C SER A 299 5.07 0.98 -20.17
N LYS A 300 3.93 1.32 -19.57
CA LYS A 300 2.70 1.66 -20.31
C LYS A 300 1.93 2.80 -19.65
N ASP A 301 1.34 3.67 -20.46
CA ASP A 301 0.65 4.88 -20.00
C ASP A 301 -0.76 5.01 -20.58
N SER A 302 -1.32 6.23 -20.59
CA SER A 302 -2.66 6.50 -21.10
C SER A 302 -2.85 6.24 -22.60
N SER A 303 -1.77 6.10 -23.38
CA SER A 303 -1.84 5.68 -24.78
C SER A 303 -2.14 4.19 -24.93
N ASP A 304 -1.64 3.37 -24.00
CA ASP A 304 -1.96 1.94 -23.90
C ASP A 304 -3.27 1.69 -23.16
N PHE A 305 -3.57 2.53 -22.16
CA PHE A 305 -4.70 2.41 -21.25
C PHE A 305 -5.60 3.66 -21.32
N PRO A 306 -6.58 3.70 -22.24
CA PRO A 306 -7.39 4.90 -22.47
C PRO A 306 -8.17 5.36 -21.23
N GLY A 307 -7.90 6.58 -20.78
CA GLY A 307 -8.51 7.16 -19.58
C GLY A 307 -7.68 6.99 -18.30
N LEU A 308 -6.47 6.44 -18.37
CA LEU A 308 -5.57 6.31 -17.23
C LEU A 308 -5.12 7.70 -16.71
N GLY A 309 -5.33 7.93 -15.42
CA GLY A 309 -4.83 9.09 -14.69
C GLY A 309 -3.50 8.82 -13.99
N GLN A 310 -3.20 9.59 -12.95
CA GLN A 310 -2.05 9.31 -12.09
C GLN A 310 -2.16 7.91 -11.48
N THR A 311 -1.09 7.14 -11.51
CA THR A 311 -1.09 5.69 -11.21
C THR A 311 -1.08 5.41 -9.70
N TRP A 312 -2.17 5.79 -9.03
CA TRP A 312 -2.36 5.60 -7.59
C TRP A 312 -2.75 4.17 -7.22
N SER A 313 -3.46 3.49 -8.12
CA SER A 313 -3.99 2.15 -7.89
C SER A 313 -2.86 1.13 -7.96
N MET A 314 -2.64 0.38 -6.88
CA MET A 314 -1.66 -0.71 -6.89
C MET A 314 -2.19 -1.86 -7.78
N PRO A 315 -1.43 -2.35 -8.77
CA PRO A 315 -1.82 -3.51 -9.56
C PRO A 315 -1.96 -4.77 -8.70
N MET A 316 -3.12 -5.40 -8.79
CA MET A 316 -3.43 -6.68 -8.15
C MET A 316 -3.17 -7.81 -9.15
N VAL A 317 -2.37 -8.81 -8.75
CA VAL A 317 -2.04 -9.97 -9.59
C VAL A 317 -3.05 -11.09 -9.34
N THR A 318 -3.71 -11.58 -10.38
CA THR A 318 -4.67 -12.70 -10.31
C THR A 318 -4.66 -13.50 -11.60
N ARG A 319 -5.54 -14.49 -11.75
CA ARG A 319 -5.75 -15.19 -13.03
C ARG A 319 -7.17 -14.96 -13.52
N VAL A 320 -7.32 -14.78 -14.84
CA VAL A 320 -8.62 -14.68 -15.50
C VAL A 320 -8.55 -15.41 -16.83
N ASP A 321 -9.49 -16.32 -17.07
CA ASP A 321 -9.61 -17.03 -18.34
C ASP A 321 -10.47 -16.22 -19.32
N ILE A 322 -9.83 -15.64 -20.35
CA ILE A 322 -10.50 -14.79 -21.34
C ILE A 322 -10.47 -15.49 -22.69
N GLN A 323 -11.65 -15.93 -23.15
CA GLN A 323 -11.76 -16.67 -24.39
C GLN A 323 -11.25 -15.87 -25.59
N GLY A 324 -10.29 -16.43 -26.31
CA GLY A 324 -9.74 -15.85 -27.53
C GLY A 324 -8.78 -14.69 -27.31
N ALA A 325 -8.43 -14.35 -26.06
CA ALA A 325 -7.39 -13.39 -25.77
C ALA A 325 -5.99 -14.01 -25.91
N THR A 326 -5.02 -13.21 -26.34
CA THR A 326 -3.60 -13.58 -26.27
C THR A 326 -3.09 -13.27 -24.87
N GLN A 327 -3.00 -14.30 -24.03
CA GLN A 327 -2.51 -14.20 -22.65
C GLN A 327 -1.20 -14.99 -22.47
N ASN A 328 -0.46 -14.67 -21.41
CA ASN A 328 0.62 -15.51 -20.90
C ASN A 328 0.11 -16.91 -20.51
N SER A 329 1.02 -17.88 -20.41
CA SER A 329 0.71 -19.29 -20.15
C SER A 329 -0.08 -19.54 -18.88
N ASP A 330 0.09 -18.67 -17.88
CA ASP A 330 -0.50 -18.84 -16.55
C ASP A 330 -1.81 -18.07 -16.43
N GLN A 331 -2.25 -17.43 -17.52
CA GLN A 331 -3.42 -16.57 -17.59
C GLN A 331 -3.39 -15.45 -16.53
N ALA A 332 -2.18 -15.06 -16.11
CA ALA A 332 -1.98 -14.07 -15.07
C ALA A 332 -2.33 -12.67 -15.61
N VAL A 333 -3.12 -11.93 -14.85
CA VAL A 333 -3.54 -10.58 -15.20
C VAL A 333 -3.27 -9.62 -14.04
N LEU A 334 -2.97 -8.38 -14.39
CA LEU A 334 -2.98 -7.25 -13.49
C LEU A 334 -4.34 -6.59 -13.53
N VAL A 335 -4.95 -6.42 -12.36
CA VAL A 335 -6.20 -5.67 -12.17
C VAL A 335 -5.90 -4.38 -11.40
N PHE A 336 -6.26 -3.24 -11.97
CA PHE A 336 -6.08 -1.94 -11.32
C PHE A 336 -7.14 -0.93 -11.72
N GLY A 337 -7.41 0.01 -10.81
CA GLY A 337 -8.25 1.18 -11.06
C GLY A 337 -7.54 2.20 -11.95
N GLY A 338 -8.31 3.07 -12.60
CA GLY A 338 -7.78 4.04 -13.55
C GLY A 338 -6.92 5.12 -12.94
N GLY A 339 -6.85 5.21 -11.61
CA GLY A 339 -5.96 6.11 -10.92
C GLY A 339 -6.65 7.41 -10.51
N TYR A 340 -5.88 8.49 -10.42
CA TYR A 340 -6.30 9.76 -9.87
C TYR A 340 -6.33 10.87 -10.93
N ASP A 341 -7.37 11.71 -10.89
CA ASP A 341 -7.45 12.96 -11.63
C ASP A 341 -7.14 14.11 -10.68
N THR A 342 -6.20 14.99 -11.04
CA THR A 342 -5.83 16.16 -10.23
C THR A 342 -6.98 17.15 -10.05
N GLY A 343 -8.03 17.08 -10.86
CA GLY A 343 -9.29 17.80 -10.63
C GLY A 343 -9.91 17.51 -9.26
N GLN A 344 -9.57 16.37 -8.64
CA GLN A 344 -9.99 15.97 -7.29
C GLN A 344 -9.20 16.63 -6.17
N ASP A 345 -8.22 17.52 -6.45
CA ASP A 345 -7.56 18.36 -5.44
C ASP A 345 -8.49 19.52 -4.97
N SER A 346 -9.65 19.72 -5.60
CA SER A 346 -10.71 20.60 -5.10
C SER A 346 -11.57 19.92 -4.03
N VAL A 347 -11.91 20.65 -2.95
CA VAL A 347 -12.76 20.10 -1.87
C VAL A 347 -14.18 19.79 -2.38
N ALA A 348 -14.73 20.63 -3.24
CA ALA A 348 -16.06 20.44 -3.82
C ALA A 348 -16.10 19.20 -4.73
N TYR A 349 -17.27 18.56 -4.79
CA TYR A 349 -17.49 17.43 -5.69
C TYR A 349 -17.32 17.85 -7.16
N SER A 350 -16.66 17.01 -7.92
CA SER A 350 -16.48 17.10 -9.37
C SER A 350 -16.49 15.70 -10.00
N THR A 351 -16.77 15.64 -11.30
CA THR A 351 -16.52 14.46 -12.14
C THR A 351 -15.15 14.56 -12.78
N ASP A 352 -14.60 13.43 -13.21
CA ASP A 352 -13.22 13.32 -13.67
C ASP A 352 -13.13 13.03 -15.16
N SER A 353 -12.03 13.50 -15.76
CA SER A 353 -11.70 13.32 -17.18
C SER A 353 -10.82 12.09 -17.42
N VAL A 354 -10.08 11.69 -16.39
CA VAL A 354 -9.23 10.49 -16.35
C VAL A 354 -9.43 9.79 -15.00
N GLY A 355 -8.83 8.62 -14.81
CA GLY A 355 -8.91 7.89 -13.54
C GLY A 355 -10.15 6.99 -13.40
N ASN A 356 -11.15 7.20 -14.24
CA ASN A 356 -12.49 6.61 -14.15
C ASN A 356 -12.61 5.31 -14.96
N GLY A 357 -11.97 4.26 -14.47
CA GLY A 357 -12.01 2.93 -15.10
C GLY A 357 -11.41 1.83 -14.22
N ILE A 358 -11.55 0.58 -14.65
CA ILE A 358 -10.78 -0.57 -14.14
C ILE A 358 -10.26 -1.34 -15.35
N TYR A 359 -9.02 -1.81 -15.27
CA TYR A 359 -8.31 -2.48 -16.35
C TYR A 359 -7.93 -3.89 -15.92
N MET A 360 -7.98 -4.84 -16.87
CA MET A 360 -7.30 -6.13 -16.80
C MET A 360 -6.25 -6.16 -17.89
N VAL A 361 -5.01 -6.39 -17.51
CA VAL A 361 -3.84 -6.34 -18.39
C VAL A 361 -3.06 -7.63 -18.27
N ASP A 362 -2.58 -8.17 -19.38
CA ASP A 362 -1.69 -9.34 -19.37
C ASP A 362 -0.42 -9.04 -18.56
N ALA A 363 -0.12 -9.89 -17.57
CA ALA A 363 0.92 -9.59 -16.59
C ALA A 363 2.36 -9.59 -17.16
N ASP A 364 2.62 -10.36 -18.21
CA ASP A 364 3.96 -10.50 -18.79
C ASP A 364 4.18 -9.51 -19.93
N SER A 365 3.17 -9.26 -20.78
CA SER A 365 3.29 -8.39 -21.97
C SER A 365 2.74 -6.97 -21.78
N GLY A 366 1.92 -6.73 -20.75
CA GLY A 366 1.26 -5.46 -20.53
C GLY A 366 0.12 -5.17 -21.52
N ASN A 367 -0.33 -6.16 -22.29
CA ASN A 367 -1.42 -5.96 -23.25
C ASN A 367 -2.76 -5.75 -22.53
N LEU A 368 -3.53 -4.74 -22.95
CA LEU A 368 -4.87 -4.52 -22.42
C LEU A 368 -5.81 -5.66 -22.88
N LEU A 369 -6.36 -6.41 -21.93
CA LEU A 369 -7.25 -7.55 -22.19
C LEU A 369 -8.72 -7.17 -22.05
N TRP A 370 -9.04 -6.33 -21.05
CA TRP A 370 -10.39 -5.89 -20.77
C TRP A 370 -10.37 -4.57 -19.99
N ARG A 371 -11.39 -3.72 -20.19
CA ARG A 371 -11.67 -2.59 -19.30
C ARG A 371 -13.15 -2.27 -19.14
N VAL A 372 -13.45 -1.63 -18.01
CA VAL A 372 -14.71 -0.90 -17.76
C VAL A 372 -14.42 0.59 -17.69
N GLY A 373 -15.31 1.40 -18.24
CA GLY A 373 -15.22 2.86 -18.23
C GLY A 373 -16.51 3.53 -18.68
N PRO A 374 -16.60 4.87 -18.67
CA PRO A 374 -17.80 5.60 -19.08
C PRO A 374 -18.00 5.64 -20.60
N ASP A 375 -16.96 5.36 -21.37
CA ASP A 375 -16.97 5.53 -22.83
C ASP A 375 -17.32 4.24 -23.60
N ALA A 376 -17.74 4.40 -24.85
CA ALA A 376 -18.18 3.31 -25.72
C ALA A 376 -17.03 2.39 -26.20
N GLY A 377 -15.76 2.76 -25.97
CA GLY A 377 -14.61 1.94 -26.30
C GLY A 377 -14.23 0.94 -25.20
N ALA A 378 -14.95 0.91 -24.08
CA ALA A 378 -14.75 -0.07 -23.01
C ALA A 378 -15.56 -1.33 -23.29
N GLN A 379 -15.03 -2.50 -22.94
CA GLN A 379 -15.77 -3.77 -23.06
C GLN A 379 -17.02 -3.79 -22.18
N LEU A 380 -16.97 -3.11 -21.02
CA LEU A 380 -18.14 -2.81 -20.21
C LEU A 380 -18.29 -1.28 -20.07
N GLN A 381 -19.30 -0.72 -20.71
CA GLN A 381 -19.62 0.71 -20.56
C GLN A 381 -20.48 0.95 -19.30
N LYS A 382 -20.07 1.90 -18.46
CA LYS A 382 -20.81 2.33 -17.27
C LYS A 382 -20.88 3.85 -17.16
N ASN A 383 -22.04 4.42 -17.52
CA ASN A 383 -22.27 5.87 -17.49
C ASN A 383 -22.09 6.51 -16.11
N LYS A 384 -22.25 5.75 -15.03
CA LYS A 384 -22.01 6.20 -13.65
C LYS A 384 -20.52 6.23 -13.28
N MET A 385 -19.63 5.62 -14.05
CA MET A 385 -18.19 5.58 -13.77
C MET A 385 -17.54 6.89 -14.21
N GLN A 386 -17.89 7.97 -13.52
CA GLN A 386 -17.45 9.34 -13.82
C GLN A 386 -16.37 9.84 -12.86
N ASN A 387 -16.05 9.06 -11.83
CA ASN A 387 -15.10 9.44 -10.80
C ASN A 387 -13.89 8.51 -10.81
N ALA A 388 -12.74 9.06 -10.47
CA ALA A 388 -11.47 8.38 -10.37
C ALA A 388 -11.51 7.24 -9.34
N ILE A 389 -10.80 6.15 -9.66
CA ILE A 389 -10.64 4.96 -8.83
C ILE A 389 -9.15 4.83 -8.49
N PRO A 390 -8.67 5.53 -7.44
CA PRO A 390 -7.25 5.56 -7.08
C PRO A 390 -6.81 4.40 -6.19
N ALA A 391 -7.73 3.71 -5.52
CA ALA A 391 -7.41 2.57 -4.67
C ALA A 391 -7.09 1.31 -5.51
N ALA A 392 -6.42 0.32 -4.91
CA ALA A 392 -6.35 -1.00 -5.53
C ALA A 392 -7.77 -1.60 -5.63
N VAL A 393 -7.97 -2.45 -6.64
CA VAL A 393 -9.24 -3.18 -6.80
C VAL A 393 -9.18 -4.42 -5.94
N ARG A 394 -10.21 -4.65 -5.11
CA ARG A 394 -10.35 -5.90 -4.38
C ARG A 394 -10.75 -6.99 -5.35
N VAL A 395 -9.97 -8.06 -5.47
CA VAL A 395 -10.27 -9.22 -6.29
C VAL A 395 -10.42 -10.45 -5.40
N LEU A 396 -11.44 -11.28 -5.65
CA LEU A 396 -11.76 -12.47 -4.88
C LEU A 396 -11.87 -13.68 -5.80
N ASP A 397 -11.23 -14.77 -5.41
CA ASP A 397 -11.55 -16.14 -5.85
C ASP A 397 -12.52 -16.71 -4.80
N MET A 398 -13.75 -16.96 -5.22
CA MET A 398 -14.85 -17.36 -4.36
C MET A 398 -15.06 -18.87 -4.33
N ASN A 399 -14.44 -19.61 -5.26
CA ASN A 399 -14.67 -21.04 -5.47
C ASN A 399 -13.37 -21.88 -5.36
N SER A 400 -12.22 -21.23 -5.18
CA SER A 400 -10.88 -21.82 -5.05
C SER A 400 -10.37 -22.54 -6.30
N ASP A 401 -10.81 -22.12 -7.50
CA ASP A 401 -10.31 -22.64 -8.78
C ASP A 401 -9.05 -21.91 -9.29
N GLY A 402 -8.59 -20.89 -8.55
CA GLY A 402 -7.42 -20.09 -8.87
C GLY A 402 -7.70 -18.91 -9.79
N PHE A 403 -8.96 -18.72 -10.22
CA PHE A 403 -9.38 -17.61 -11.07
C PHE A 403 -10.22 -16.60 -10.29
N ALA A 404 -10.11 -15.33 -10.68
CA ALA A 404 -10.92 -14.28 -10.10
C ALA A 404 -12.40 -14.46 -10.45
N ASP A 405 -13.27 -14.41 -9.46
CA ASP A 405 -14.73 -14.51 -9.61
C ASP A 405 -15.42 -13.15 -9.41
N ARG A 406 -14.86 -12.30 -8.54
CA ARG A 406 -15.51 -11.05 -8.12
C ARG A 406 -14.52 -9.94 -7.86
N MET A 407 -14.95 -8.71 -8.15
CA MET A 407 -14.21 -7.50 -7.80
C MET A 407 -15.05 -6.46 -7.06
N TYR A 408 -14.42 -5.71 -6.17
CA TYR A 408 -14.99 -4.52 -5.53
C TYR A 408 -14.05 -3.32 -5.63
N ALA A 409 -14.60 -2.12 -5.82
CA ALA A 409 -13.83 -0.88 -5.87
C ALA A 409 -14.63 0.29 -5.29
N GLY A 410 -13.96 1.17 -4.54
CA GLY A 410 -14.50 2.48 -4.17
C GLY A 410 -14.00 3.57 -5.13
N ASP A 411 -14.84 4.54 -5.45
CA ASP A 411 -14.44 5.72 -6.26
C ASP A 411 -14.44 7.02 -5.44
N LEU A 412 -13.86 8.08 -6.01
CA LEU A 412 -13.80 9.41 -5.39
C LEU A 412 -15.13 10.16 -5.41
N GLY A 413 -16.16 9.62 -6.08
CA GLY A 413 -17.55 10.08 -5.95
C GLY A 413 -18.25 9.53 -4.72
N GLY A 414 -17.61 8.59 -4.01
CA GLY A 414 -18.15 7.88 -2.87
C GLY A 414 -19.09 6.72 -3.27
N ARG A 415 -18.91 6.14 -4.46
CA ARG A 415 -19.62 4.93 -4.86
C ARG A 415 -18.79 3.69 -4.54
N LEU A 416 -19.50 2.61 -4.20
CA LEU A 416 -18.96 1.27 -4.06
C LEU A 416 -19.46 0.42 -5.24
N TRP A 417 -18.52 -0.10 -6.01
CA TRP A 417 -18.75 -0.91 -7.20
C TRP A 417 -18.56 -2.39 -6.89
N ARG A 418 -19.34 -3.23 -7.57
CA ARG A 418 -19.16 -4.69 -7.61
C ARG A 418 -19.17 -5.17 -9.05
N PHE A 419 -18.31 -6.14 -9.35
CA PHE A 419 -18.25 -6.83 -10.63
C PHE A 419 -18.15 -8.34 -10.42
N ASP A 420 -18.84 -9.13 -11.24
CA ASP A 420 -18.70 -10.58 -11.32
C ASP A 420 -18.02 -10.96 -12.64
N ILE A 421 -17.04 -11.86 -12.57
CA ILE A 421 -16.19 -12.32 -13.67
C ILE A 421 -16.63 -13.71 -14.10
N PHE A 422 -16.94 -13.87 -15.38
CA PHE A 422 -17.39 -15.10 -16.02
C PHE A 422 -16.23 -15.71 -16.80
N ASN A 423 -15.31 -16.40 -16.10
CA ASN A 423 -14.16 -17.08 -16.71
C ASN A 423 -14.58 -17.99 -17.88
N GLY A 424 -13.76 -18.00 -18.94
CA GLY A 424 -14.01 -18.74 -20.18
C GLY A 424 -14.94 -18.04 -21.17
N GLN A 425 -15.37 -16.80 -20.90
CA GLN A 425 -16.14 -15.96 -21.82
C GLN A 425 -15.23 -15.01 -22.62
N PRO A 426 -15.67 -14.53 -23.80
CA PRO A 426 -14.93 -13.50 -24.52
C PRO A 426 -14.97 -12.17 -23.76
N ALA A 427 -13.99 -11.29 -24.00
CA ALA A 427 -13.85 -10.03 -23.26
C ALA A 427 -15.13 -9.16 -23.22
N THR A 428 -15.99 -9.21 -24.25
CA THR A 428 -17.28 -8.47 -24.27
C THR A 428 -18.30 -8.97 -23.24
N ASP A 429 -18.21 -10.23 -22.82
CA ASP A 429 -19.12 -10.88 -21.88
C ASP A 429 -18.47 -11.33 -20.58
N LEU A 430 -17.15 -11.19 -20.49
CA LEU A 430 -16.33 -11.59 -19.36
C LEU A 430 -16.79 -11.01 -18.03
N VAL A 431 -17.24 -9.75 -17.98
CA VAL A 431 -17.56 -9.08 -16.72
C VAL A 431 -18.91 -8.40 -16.78
N LYS A 432 -19.71 -8.58 -15.73
CA LYS A 432 -20.92 -7.79 -15.46
C LYS A 432 -20.72 -7.06 -14.13
N GLY A 433 -21.26 -5.86 -13.98
CA GLY A 433 -21.04 -5.07 -12.77
C GLY A 433 -21.97 -3.88 -12.62
N GLY A 434 -21.86 -3.17 -11.51
CA GLY A 434 -22.65 -1.97 -11.20
C GLY A 434 -22.36 -1.39 -9.81
N VAL A 435 -22.96 -0.24 -9.52
CA VAL A 435 -22.90 0.42 -8.20
C VAL A 435 -23.81 -0.28 -7.20
N ILE A 436 -23.26 -0.70 -6.05
CA ILE A 436 -24.03 -1.31 -4.95
C ILE A 436 -24.38 -0.33 -3.83
N ALA A 437 -23.57 0.72 -3.68
CA ALA A 437 -23.84 1.82 -2.76
C ALA A 437 -23.31 3.15 -3.31
N SER A 438 -24.00 4.24 -3.04
CA SER A 438 -23.55 5.61 -3.27
C SER A 438 -23.59 6.38 -1.96
N LEU A 439 -22.44 6.43 -1.29
CA LEU A 439 -22.26 6.92 0.07
C LEU A 439 -21.71 8.36 0.09
N GLY A 440 -21.22 8.86 -1.04
CA GLY A 440 -20.78 10.25 -1.23
C GLY A 440 -21.71 11.07 -2.12
N ALA A 441 -21.13 12.12 -2.70
CA ALA A 441 -21.86 13.18 -3.39
C ALA A 441 -22.36 12.80 -4.80
N ALA A 442 -21.83 11.74 -5.40
CA ALA A 442 -21.94 11.52 -6.84
C ALA A 442 -23.35 11.27 -7.39
N ASP A 443 -24.23 10.68 -6.58
CA ASP A 443 -25.62 10.41 -6.95
C ASP A 443 -26.62 11.28 -6.14
N MET A 444 -26.15 12.36 -5.52
CA MET A 444 -27.01 13.36 -4.88
C MET A 444 -27.57 14.34 -5.91
N GLY A 445 -28.85 14.70 -5.78
CA GLY A 445 -29.46 15.74 -6.63
C GLY A 445 -28.86 17.15 -6.42
N SER A 446 -28.28 17.39 -5.25
CA SER A 446 -27.56 18.63 -4.91
C SER A 446 -26.32 18.31 -4.07
N PRO A 447 -25.17 18.01 -4.71
CA PRO A 447 -23.90 17.78 -4.02
C PRO A 447 -23.51 18.93 -3.08
N THR A 448 -23.05 18.59 -1.88
CA THR A 448 -22.50 19.57 -0.92
C THR A 448 -21.08 19.18 -0.56
N VAL A 449 -20.28 20.14 -0.09
CA VAL A 449 -18.92 19.86 0.38
C VAL A 449 -18.92 18.83 1.53
N ALA A 450 -19.86 18.94 2.47
CA ALA A 450 -19.98 17.99 3.58
C ALA A 450 -20.26 16.55 3.11
N ALA A 451 -20.92 16.38 1.97
CA ALA A 451 -21.23 15.07 1.39
C ALA A 451 -20.17 14.56 0.40
N SER A 452 -19.10 15.32 0.13
CA SER A 452 -17.99 14.92 -0.76
C SER A 452 -17.08 13.86 -0.13
N ARG A 453 -17.67 12.80 0.43
CA ARG A 453 -16.98 11.62 0.95
C ARG A 453 -16.33 10.86 -0.20
N ARG A 454 -15.03 10.61 -0.07
CA ARG A 454 -14.20 10.00 -1.11
C ARG A 454 -13.58 8.69 -0.61
N PHE A 455 -13.51 7.68 -1.47
CA PHE A 455 -12.84 6.43 -1.16
C PHE A 455 -11.45 6.36 -1.80
N TYR A 456 -10.42 6.43 -0.96
CA TYR A 456 -9.00 6.28 -1.36
C TYR A 456 -8.43 4.89 -1.02
N ASN A 457 -9.17 4.09 -0.25
CA ASN A 457 -8.71 2.82 0.29
C ASN A 457 -9.41 1.65 -0.39
N THR A 458 -8.69 0.54 -0.54
CA THR A 458 -9.22 -0.72 -1.07
C THR A 458 -10.32 -1.24 -0.13
N PRO A 459 -11.50 -1.66 -0.64
CA PRO A 459 -12.53 -2.26 0.20
C PRO A 459 -12.00 -3.50 0.95
N ASP A 460 -12.28 -3.59 2.24
CA ASP A 460 -12.01 -4.77 3.06
C ASP A 460 -13.22 -5.70 3.03
N VAL A 461 -13.04 -6.93 2.56
CA VAL A 461 -14.15 -7.85 2.31
C VAL A 461 -13.97 -9.11 3.12
N SER A 462 -14.99 -9.48 3.89
CA SER A 462 -14.99 -10.70 4.70
C SER A 462 -16.29 -11.48 4.54
N LEU A 463 -16.19 -12.81 4.46
CA LEU A 463 -17.35 -13.68 4.46
C LEU A 463 -17.88 -13.87 5.89
N VAL A 464 -19.11 -13.43 6.13
CA VAL A 464 -19.84 -13.72 7.36
C VAL A 464 -20.83 -14.85 7.09
N ARG A 465 -20.71 -15.95 7.84
CA ARG A 465 -21.57 -17.12 7.74
C ARG A 465 -22.19 -17.46 9.09
N ARG A 466 -23.51 -17.32 9.17
CA ARG A 466 -24.35 -17.72 10.30
C ARG A 466 -25.45 -18.66 9.82
N GLU A 467 -26.11 -19.35 10.75
CA GLU A 467 -27.26 -20.19 10.42
C GLU A 467 -28.39 -19.38 9.76
N SER A 468 -28.55 -18.11 10.15
CA SER A 468 -29.64 -17.23 9.72
C SER A 468 -29.38 -16.47 8.41
N ALA A 469 -28.12 -16.22 8.05
CA ALA A 469 -27.73 -15.53 6.83
C ALA A 469 -26.25 -15.74 6.49
N SER A 470 -25.92 -15.64 5.20
CA SER A 470 -24.54 -15.53 4.71
C SER A 470 -24.42 -14.31 3.82
N TYR A 471 -23.38 -13.50 4.03
CA TYR A 471 -23.13 -12.30 3.25
C TYR A 471 -21.64 -11.97 3.22
N LEU A 472 -21.21 -11.21 2.22
CA LEU A 472 -19.91 -10.53 2.26
C LEU A 472 -20.09 -9.19 2.96
N ALA A 473 -19.34 -8.95 4.04
CA ALA A 473 -19.24 -7.66 4.69
C ALA A 473 -18.14 -6.85 4.00
N ILE A 474 -18.49 -5.70 3.45
CA ILE A 474 -17.61 -4.83 2.68
C ILE A 474 -17.39 -3.56 3.50
N SER A 475 -16.26 -3.53 4.21
CA SER A 475 -15.86 -2.44 5.08
C SER A 475 -14.99 -1.42 4.33
N ILE A 476 -15.33 -0.14 4.45
CA ILE A 476 -14.63 0.95 3.76
C ILE A 476 -14.85 2.28 4.49
N GLY A 477 -13.78 3.07 4.65
CA GLY A 477 -13.84 4.40 5.24
C GLY A 477 -13.62 5.50 4.22
N SER A 478 -14.35 6.61 4.37
CA SER A 478 -14.12 7.81 3.57
C SER A 478 -13.07 8.72 4.22
N GLY A 479 -12.34 9.45 3.38
CA GLY A 479 -11.40 10.46 3.84
C GLY A 479 -10.69 11.17 2.71
N TYR A 480 -10.50 12.48 2.83
CA TYR A 480 -9.86 13.27 1.78
C TYR A 480 -8.32 13.20 1.86
N ARG A 481 -7.73 12.11 1.33
CA ARG A 481 -6.30 11.81 1.46
C ARG A 481 -5.37 12.87 0.84
N ALA A 482 -5.75 13.47 -0.29
CA ALA A 482 -4.98 14.54 -0.93
C ALA A 482 -4.89 15.82 -0.06
N HIS A 483 -5.89 16.04 0.80
CA HIS A 483 -5.97 17.19 1.70
C HIS A 483 -6.32 16.72 3.12
N PRO A 484 -5.39 16.05 3.82
CA PRO A 484 -5.66 15.45 5.12
C PRO A 484 -6.04 16.47 6.19
N LEU A 485 -5.71 17.75 6.00
CA LEU A 485 -6.07 18.85 6.89
C LEU A 485 -7.47 19.43 6.68
N ASP A 486 -8.22 19.02 5.64
CA ASP A 486 -9.59 19.49 5.43
C ASP A 486 -10.53 19.09 6.60
N GLN A 487 -11.50 19.93 6.91
CA GLN A 487 -12.47 19.69 7.99
C GLN A 487 -13.92 19.85 7.54
N GLN A 488 -14.13 20.06 6.23
CA GLN A 488 -15.43 20.42 5.69
C GLN A 488 -16.24 19.20 5.28
N VAL A 489 -15.57 18.10 4.91
CA VAL A 489 -16.23 16.82 4.60
C VAL A 489 -16.65 16.13 5.90
N ALA A 490 -17.90 15.65 5.95
CA ALA A 490 -18.38 14.78 7.01
C ALA A 490 -18.08 13.33 6.61
N ASP A 491 -16.93 12.82 7.05
CA ASP A 491 -16.46 11.48 6.73
C ASP A 491 -17.13 10.40 7.61
N SER A 492 -17.21 9.18 7.09
CA SER A 492 -17.81 8.04 7.78
C SER A 492 -17.06 6.74 7.47
N PHE A 493 -17.17 5.77 8.37
CA PHE A 493 -16.82 4.38 8.10
C PHE A 493 -18.08 3.56 7.83
N TYR A 494 -18.01 2.63 6.88
CA TYR A 494 -19.13 1.81 6.44
C TYR A 494 -18.78 0.34 6.47
N SER A 495 -19.77 -0.51 6.75
CA SER A 495 -19.75 -1.94 6.43
C SER A 495 -21.04 -2.29 5.68
N ILE A 496 -20.92 -2.54 4.38
CA ILE A 496 -22.04 -2.86 3.48
C ILE A 496 -22.16 -4.38 3.32
N ARG A 497 -23.38 -4.91 3.39
CA ARG A 497 -23.64 -6.36 3.26
C ARG A 497 -24.07 -6.70 1.84
N ASP A 498 -23.29 -7.55 1.18
CA ASP A 498 -23.69 -8.23 -0.05
C ASP A 498 -24.26 -9.62 0.28
N TYR A 499 -25.59 -9.74 0.23
CA TYR A 499 -26.33 -10.97 0.51
C TYR A 499 -26.29 -12.01 -0.62
N SER A 500 -25.50 -11.79 -1.67
CA SER A 500 -25.26 -12.75 -2.74
C SER A 500 -23.78 -13.18 -2.78
N PRO A 501 -23.23 -13.75 -1.68
CA PRO A 501 -21.80 -14.04 -1.57
C PRO A 501 -21.30 -14.96 -2.69
N PHE A 502 -22.02 -16.05 -2.99
CA PHE A 502 -21.59 -17.07 -3.96
C PHE A 502 -22.27 -16.98 -5.32
N ARG A 503 -23.09 -15.94 -5.55
CA ARG A 503 -23.92 -15.84 -6.75
C ARG A 503 -23.43 -14.72 -7.65
N GLN A 504 -23.09 -15.05 -8.88
CA GLN A 504 -22.83 -14.08 -9.94
C GLN A 504 -24.14 -13.45 -10.42
N LEU A 505 -24.13 -12.14 -10.66
CA LEU A 505 -25.27 -11.37 -11.17
C LEU A 505 -25.11 -11.11 -12.67
N ASN A 506 -26.22 -11.19 -13.39
CA ASN A 506 -26.26 -10.77 -14.80
C ASN A 506 -26.54 -9.26 -14.95
N GLY A 507 -26.51 -8.77 -16.19
CA GLY A 507 -26.73 -7.35 -16.51
C GLY A 507 -28.05 -6.76 -15.98
N PRO A 508 -29.22 -7.38 -16.25
CA PRO A 508 -30.51 -6.94 -15.70
C PRO A 508 -30.55 -6.89 -14.16
N GLU A 509 -29.92 -7.84 -13.49
CA GLU A 509 -29.85 -7.87 -12.03
C GLU A 509 -29.01 -6.72 -11.48
N TYR A 510 -27.86 -6.42 -12.11
CA TYR A 510 -27.09 -5.23 -11.77
C TYR A 510 -27.86 -3.94 -12.03
N SER A 511 -28.65 -3.86 -13.09
CA SER A 511 -29.49 -2.68 -13.35
C SER A 511 -30.53 -2.47 -12.25
N THR A 512 -31.12 -3.56 -11.76
CA THR A 512 -32.04 -3.53 -10.61
C THR A 512 -31.35 -3.09 -9.33
N LEU A 513 -30.14 -3.61 -9.11
CA LEU A 513 -29.33 -3.31 -7.95
C LEU A 513 -28.86 -1.84 -7.95
N GLU A 514 -28.42 -1.30 -9.09
CA GLU A 514 -28.07 0.11 -9.26
C GLU A 514 -29.28 1.04 -9.03
N GLY A 515 -30.49 0.60 -9.43
CA GLY A 515 -31.73 1.32 -9.15
C GLY A 515 -32.17 1.29 -7.68
N ASN A 516 -31.61 0.38 -6.88
CA ASN A 516 -31.93 0.19 -5.46
C ASN A 516 -30.66 0.25 -4.57
N MET A 517 -29.60 0.90 -5.05
CA MET A 517 -28.32 1.03 -4.36
C MET A 517 -28.51 1.70 -2.99
N VAL A 518 -27.68 1.32 -2.02
CA VAL A 518 -27.73 1.92 -0.67
C VAL A 518 -27.12 3.31 -0.71
N THR A 519 -27.77 4.29 -0.08
CA THR A 519 -27.21 5.64 0.10
C THR A 519 -26.83 5.88 1.55
N HIS A 520 -26.06 6.95 1.80
CA HIS A 520 -25.60 7.31 3.15
C HIS A 520 -26.73 7.39 4.18
N ASP A 521 -27.83 8.09 3.84
CA ASP A 521 -29.00 8.29 4.69
C ASP A 521 -30.09 7.21 4.53
N ASP A 522 -29.78 6.09 3.88
CA ASP A 522 -30.74 5.02 3.64
C ASP A 522 -31.15 4.35 4.96
N ALA A 523 -32.45 4.19 5.21
CA ALA A 523 -32.96 3.53 6.41
C ALA A 523 -32.56 2.05 6.53
N ARG A 524 -32.12 1.42 5.43
CA ARG A 524 -31.57 0.06 5.43
C ARG A 524 -30.16 -0.01 5.99
N LEU A 525 -29.46 1.12 6.13
CA LEU A 525 -28.11 1.23 6.67
C LEU A 525 -28.17 1.72 8.12
N ALA A 526 -27.79 0.86 9.06
CA ALA A 526 -27.90 1.19 10.49
C ALA A 526 -26.83 2.19 10.93
N ASP A 527 -27.24 3.30 11.55
CA ASP A 527 -26.32 4.24 12.19
C ASP A 527 -25.87 3.70 13.55
N ILE A 528 -24.57 3.52 13.72
CA ILE A 528 -24.00 2.98 14.96
C ILE A 528 -23.28 4.03 15.80
N ALA A 529 -23.27 5.32 15.42
CA ALA A 529 -22.58 6.38 16.17
C ALA A 529 -23.03 6.41 17.65
N GLY A 530 -24.33 6.27 17.90
CA GLY A 530 -24.89 6.19 19.25
C GLY A 530 -24.84 7.51 20.03
N SER A 531 -24.91 7.44 21.35
CA SER A 531 -24.83 8.60 22.25
C SER A 531 -23.74 8.40 23.29
N ALA A 532 -23.04 9.48 23.65
CA ALA A 532 -21.90 9.41 24.56
C ALA A 532 -22.23 8.72 25.89
N GLY A 533 -21.39 7.78 26.31
CA GLY A 533 -21.58 6.93 27.50
C GLY A 533 -22.77 5.97 27.42
N GLY A 534 -23.41 5.85 26.25
CA GLY A 534 -24.54 4.98 26.01
C GLY A 534 -24.11 3.60 25.48
N PRO A 535 -25.01 2.59 25.56
CA PRO A 535 -24.74 1.29 24.96
C PRO A 535 -24.68 1.41 23.43
N PRO A 536 -23.88 0.57 22.76
CA PRO A 536 -23.85 0.48 21.31
C PRO A 536 -25.25 0.24 20.71
N PRO A 537 -25.65 0.99 19.67
CA PRO A 537 -26.89 0.73 18.94
C PRO A 537 -26.98 -0.70 18.40
N THR A 538 -28.20 -1.21 18.25
CA THR A 538 -28.42 -2.54 17.67
C THR A 538 -28.57 -2.44 16.15
N VAL A 539 -27.81 -3.23 15.42
CA VAL A 539 -27.96 -3.38 13.96
C VAL A 539 -29.07 -4.42 13.68
N PRO A 540 -30.16 -4.06 12.98
CA PRO A 540 -31.24 -5.00 12.70
C PRO A 540 -30.80 -6.22 11.88
N ALA A 541 -31.44 -7.36 12.15
CA ALA A 541 -31.33 -8.54 11.29
C ALA A 541 -31.87 -8.19 9.89
N GLY A 542 -31.06 -8.40 8.85
CA GLY A 542 -31.41 -8.04 7.47
C GLY A 542 -31.07 -6.61 7.03
N ALA A 543 -30.50 -5.76 7.91
CA ALA A 543 -29.97 -4.47 7.49
C ALA A 543 -28.97 -4.63 6.32
N MET A 544 -28.88 -3.66 5.43
CA MET A 544 -27.90 -3.66 4.34
C MET A 544 -26.47 -3.34 4.82
N GLY A 545 -26.28 -3.17 6.13
CA GLY A 545 -25.00 -2.84 6.72
C GLY A 545 -25.15 -1.92 7.92
N TRP A 546 -24.03 -1.30 8.29
CA TRP A 546 -23.97 -0.23 9.28
C TRP A 546 -23.01 0.88 8.84
N ARG A 547 -23.19 2.08 9.38
CA ARG A 547 -22.30 3.23 9.24
C ARG A 547 -21.94 3.83 10.58
N LEU A 548 -20.70 4.29 10.70
CA LEU A 548 -20.19 5.09 11.81
C LEU A 548 -19.81 6.45 11.26
N ASP A 549 -20.61 7.47 11.56
CA ASP A 549 -20.30 8.85 11.19
C ASP A 549 -19.20 9.40 12.09
N MET A 550 -18.13 9.90 11.47
CA MET A 550 -16.95 10.37 12.20
C MET A 550 -17.19 11.79 12.73
N PRO A 551 -16.55 12.17 13.85
CA PRO A 551 -16.51 13.57 14.29
C PRO A 551 -16.00 14.51 13.19
N THR A 552 -16.42 15.78 13.22
CA THR A 552 -16.04 16.78 12.22
C THR A 552 -14.53 16.83 11.99
N GLY A 553 -14.11 16.60 10.73
CA GLY A 553 -12.72 16.60 10.31
C GLY A 553 -11.93 15.32 10.60
N GLU A 554 -12.47 14.40 11.40
CA GLU A 554 -11.92 13.06 11.58
C GLU A 554 -12.23 12.20 10.33
N LYS A 555 -11.23 11.48 9.81
CA LYS A 555 -11.32 10.79 8.53
C LYS A 555 -10.52 9.49 8.51
N VAL A 556 -10.89 8.57 7.61
CA VAL A 556 -10.23 7.27 7.47
C VAL A 556 -9.28 7.31 6.27
N LEU A 557 -7.98 7.36 6.54
CA LEU A 557 -6.94 7.52 5.52
C LEU A 557 -6.17 6.24 5.21
N ALA A 558 -6.50 5.16 5.90
CA ALA A 558 -5.88 3.85 5.70
C ALA A 558 -6.94 2.78 5.47
N GLN A 559 -6.52 1.70 4.83
CA GLN A 559 -7.35 0.53 4.62
C GLN A 559 -7.70 -0.16 5.94
N SER A 560 -8.94 -0.62 6.09
CA SER A 560 -9.34 -1.48 7.21
C SER A 560 -8.94 -2.93 6.99
N ARG A 561 -8.84 -3.70 8.08
CA ARG A 561 -8.62 -5.14 8.04
C ARG A 561 -9.62 -5.86 8.92
N THR A 562 -10.22 -6.92 8.40
CA THR A 562 -11.10 -7.78 9.16
C THR A 562 -10.35 -9.03 9.60
N PHE A 563 -10.29 -9.27 10.90
CA PHE A 563 -9.67 -10.47 11.46
C PHE A 563 -10.44 -10.95 12.69
N GLN A 564 -10.72 -12.25 12.76
CA GLN A 564 -11.49 -12.89 13.84
C GLN A 564 -12.77 -12.11 14.21
N GLU A 565 -13.62 -11.88 13.20
CA GLU A 565 -14.92 -11.20 13.31
C GLU A 565 -14.88 -9.74 13.74
N LYS A 566 -13.69 -9.13 13.76
CA LYS A 566 -13.47 -7.73 14.14
C LYS A 566 -12.89 -6.96 12.95
N VAL A 567 -13.38 -5.76 12.74
CA VAL A 567 -12.85 -4.79 11.77
C VAL A 567 -11.94 -3.82 12.52
N PHE A 568 -10.71 -3.70 12.03
CA PHE A 568 -9.69 -2.81 12.55
C PHE A 568 -9.46 -1.70 11.53
N PHE A 569 -9.48 -0.44 11.95
CA PHE A 569 -9.14 0.69 11.09
C PHE A 569 -8.61 1.87 11.89
N THR A 570 -7.81 2.72 11.24
CA THR A 570 -7.29 3.94 11.85
C THR A 570 -8.01 5.16 11.31
N SER A 571 -8.20 6.16 12.16
CA SER A 571 -8.66 7.49 11.77
C SER A 571 -7.59 8.53 12.06
N TYR A 572 -7.68 9.65 11.34
CA TYR A 572 -6.84 10.83 11.51
C TYR A 572 -7.73 12.05 11.77
N SER A 573 -7.39 12.84 12.78
CA SER A 573 -7.99 14.15 13.06
C SER A 573 -6.92 15.23 12.95
N PRO A 574 -7.08 16.24 12.08
CA PRO A 574 -6.14 17.37 12.04
C PRO A 574 -6.23 18.19 13.33
N ASN A 575 -5.08 18.61 13.86
CA ASN A 575 -5.03 19.46 15.05
C ASN A 575 -5.29 20.94 14.68
N THR A 576 -6.14 21.63 15.44
CA THR A 576 -6.55 23.02 15.19
C THR A 576 -6.21 23.98 16.33
N SER A 577 -5.62 23.48 17.41
CA SER A 577 -5.33 24.27 18.60
C SER A 577 -3.88 24.72 18.64
N GLY A 578 -3.61 25.97 18.25
CA GLY A 578 -2.37 26.69 18.60
C GLY A 578 -1.78 27.53 17.47
N THR A 579 -1.43 28.78 17.79
CA THR A 579 -0.66 29.71 16.95
C THR A 579 0.38 28.99 16.12
N ALA A 580 0.30 29.12 14.79
CA ALA A 580 1.27 28.60 13.84
C ALA A 580 2.68 29.04 14.22
N ASN A 581 3.41 28.19 14.95
CA ASN A 581 4.84 28.30 15.00
C ASN A 581 5.33 27.64 13.72
N ALA A 582 5.80 28.44 12.76
CA ALA A 582 6.17 27.99 11.41
C ALA A 582 7.28 26.91 11.40
N CYS A 583 7.92 26.65 12.54
CA CYS A 583 8.98 25.68 12.71
C CYS A 583 8.53 24.31 13.25
N VAL A 584 7.23 24.08 13.50
CA VAL A 584 6.73 22.76 13.93
C VAL A 584 5.50 22.37 13.11
N PRO A 585 5.54 21.27 12.33
CA PRO A 585 4.38 20.75 11.63
C PRO A 585 3.23 20.50 12.61
N GLN A 586 2.03 21.00 12.32
CA GLN A 586 0.83 20.72 13.11
C GLN A 586 0.50 19.23 12.97
N ARG A 587 0.73 18.50 14.05
CA ARG A 587 0.52 17.06 14.11
C ARG A 587 -0.92 16.75 14.50
N GLY A 588 -1.68 16.16 13.58
CA GLY A 588 -2.97 15.56 13.90
C GLY A 588 -2.84 14.36 14.84
N SER A 589 -3.95 13.95 15.42
CA SER A 589 -4.06 12.77 16.28
C SER A 589 -4.67 11.61 15.51
N ASN A 590 -4.34 10.38 15.94
CA ASN A 590 -4.90 9.16 15.36
C ASN A 590 -5.68 8.38 16.41
N LYS A 591 -6.70 7.65 15.96
CA LYS A 591 -7.35 6.61 16.75
C LYS A 591 -7.26 5.27 16.02
N LEU A 592 -7.14 4.20 16.79
CA LEU A 592 -7.47 2.86 16.33
C LEU A 592 -8.91 2.56 16.72
N TYR A 593 -9.72 2.14 15.75
CA TYR A 593 -11.02 1.54 15.98
C TYR A 593 -10.95 0.02 15.88
N ILE A 594 -11.60 -0.67 16.81
CA ILE A 594 -11.86 -2.12 16.74
C ILE A 594 -13.34 -2.33 16.98
N VAL A 595 -14.04 -2.85 15.97
CA VAL A 595 -15.50 -3.03 16.02
C VAL A 595 -15.91 -4.39 15.47
N GLY A 596 -17.01 -4.96 15.95
CA GLY A 596 -17.58 -6.20 15.43
C GLY A 596 -18.01 -6.05 13.97
N VAL A 597 -17.65 -7.01 13.12
CA VAL A 597 -18.00 -6.98 11.69
C VAL A 597 -19.51 -6.95 11.44
N GLU A 598 -20.29 -7.58 12.32
CA GLU A 598 -21.73 -7.71 12.14
C GLU A 598 -22.51 -6.49 12.59
N ASP A 599 -22.16 -5.93 13.76
CA ASP A 599 -22.99 -4.95 14.46
C ASP A 599 -22.22 -3.68 14.88
N GLY A 600 -20.92 -3.63 14.58
CA GLY A 600 -20.07 -2.50 14.91
C GLY A 600 -19.89 -2.26 16.40
N LYS A 601 -20.17 -3.25 17.27
CA LYS A 601 -19.98 -3.12 18.71
C LYS A 601 -18.51 -3.20 19.09
N PRO A 602 -18.08 -2.53 20.17
CA PRO A 602 -16.76 -2.74 20.74
C PRO A 602 -16.61 -4.20 21.20
N PRO A 603 -15.48 -4.86 20.88
CA PRO A 603 -15.18 -6.19 21.41
C PRO A 603 -14.43 -6.15 22.75
N TYR A 604 -13.87 -5.01 23.13
CA TYR A 604 -13.00 -4.83 24.30
C TYR A 604 -13.29 -3.50 24.99
N ASN A 605 -12.91 -3.36 26.26
CA ASN A 605 -12.84 -2.07 26.93
C ASN A 605 -11.56 -1.34 26.49
N LEU A 606 -11.64 -0.53 25.44
CA LEU A 606 -10.48 0.14 24.85
C LEU A 606 -10.16 1.50 25.49
N ASP A 607 -11.13 2.15 26.13
CA ASP A 607 -10.91 3.45 26.76
C ASP A 607 -10.45 3.33 28.23
N GLY A 608 -10.54 2.14 28.82
CA GLY A 608 -10.16 1.82 30.19
C GLY A 608 -11.18 2.30 31.23
N VAL A 609 -12.39 2.67 30.82
CA VAL A 609 -13.46 3.19 31.67
C VAL A 609 -14.53 2.12 31.84
N GLY A 610 -15.09 1.98 33.05
CA GLY A 610 -16.13 0.98 33.30
C GLY A 610 -15.60 -0.45 33.45
N SER A 611 -16.43 -1.44 33.12
CA SER A 611 -16.12 -2.87 33.27
C SER A 611 -16.01 -3.55 31.91
N ASP A 612 -15.25 -4.65 31.82
CA ASP A 612 -15.13 -5.46 30.58
C ASP A 612 -16.46 -6.06 30.09
N THR A 613 -17.51 -5.98 30.90
CA THR A 613 -18.86 -6.49 30.57
C THR A 613 -19.86 -5.39 30.23
N ASP A 614 -19.56 -4.13 30.54
CA ASP A 614 -20.44 -2.98 30.33
C ASP A 614 -19.86 -2.03 29.27
N LEU A 615 -19.76 -2.54 28.03
CA LEU A 615 -19.16 -1.80 26.93
C LEU A 615 -20.09 -0.70 26.37
N THR A 616 -19.52 0.46 26.14
CA THR A 616 -20.11 1.71 25.64
C THR A 616 -19.66 2.00 24.20
N ILE A 617 -20.10 3.11 23.60
CA ILE A 617 -19.64 3.46 22.24
C ILE A 617 -18.18 3.92 22.21
N GLU A 618 -17.68 4.49 23.31
CA GLU A 618 -16.31 4.98 23.46
C GLU A 618 -15.28 3.83 23.40
N ASP A 619 -15.67 2.66 23.89
CA ASP A 619 -14.89 1.41 23.85
C ASP A 619 -14.53 0.92 22.45
N ARG A 620 -15.10 1.51 21.39
CA ARG A 620 -14.75 1.17 20.01
C ARG A 620 -13.37 1.66 19.61
N ALA A 621 -12.82 2.65 20.31
CA ALA A 621 -11.62 3.33 19.88
C ALA A 621 -10.65 3.61 21.02
N GLN A 622 -9.37 3.58 20.68
CA GLN A 622 -8.30 4.10 21.54
C GLN A 622 -7.48 5.13 20.76
N GLN A 623 -6.96 6.13 21.47
CA GLN A 623 -6.03 7.08 20.87
C GLN A 623 -4.66 6.42 20.70
N LEU A 624 -4.08 6.53 19.50
CA LEU A 624 -2.71 6.10 19.22
C LEU A 624 -1.72 7.15 19.71
N LYS A 625 -0.55 6.72 20.16
CA LYS A 625 0.52 7.61 20.62
C LYS A 625 1.23 8.29 19.45
N GLN A 626 1.34 7.58 18.32
CA GLN A 626 1.90 8.12 17.10
C GLN A 626 1.05 9.28 16.55
N THR A 627 1.75 10.25 15.98
CA THR A 627 1.15 11.44 15.36
C THR A 627 1.52 11.50 13.88
N GLY A 628 0.83 12.34 13.11
CA GLY A 628 0.86 12.24 11.65
C GLY A 628 -0.25 11.32 11.16
N ILE A 629 -0.19 10.83 9.91
CA ILE A 629 -1.21 9.91 9.39
C ILE A 629 -0.81 8.48 9.75
N ALA A 630 -1.60 7.82 10.60
CA ALA A 630 -1.35 6.43 10.94
C ALA A 630 -1.51 5.51 9.71
N PRO A 631 -0.65 4.49 9.56
CA PRO A 631 -0.79 3.48 8.53
C PRO A 631 -1.99 2.54 8.77
N ASP A 632 -2.20 1.62 7.81
CA ASP A 632 -3.12 0.49 7.97
C ASP A 632 -2.62 -0.52 9.00
N VAL A 633 -3.55 -1.32 9.53
CA VAL A 633 -3.26 -2.38 10.49
C VAL A 633 -2.60 -3.57 9.78
N ALA A 634 -1.52 -4.10 10.35
CA ALA A 634 -0.82 -5.29 9.87
C ALA A 634 -0.93 -6.44 10.89
N PHE A 635 -1.27 -7.64 10.41
CA PHE A 635 -1.24 -8.86 11.20
C PHE A 635 -0.01 -9.70 10.83
N LEU A 636 0.82 -10.00 11.81
CA LEU A 636 2.08 -10.72 11.68
C LEU A 636 1.97 -12.07 12.40
N PHE A 637 2.24 -13.16 11.72
CA PHE A 637 2.10 -14.51 12.25
C PHE A 637 3.48 -15.09 12.55
N GLN A 638 4.00 -14.98 13.77
CA GLN A 638 5.35 -15.47 14.08
C GLN A 638 5.36 -16.92 14.59
N ALA A 639 6.34 -17.71 14.15
CA ALA A 639 6.66 -18.98 14.80
C ALA A 639 6.99 -18.73 16.28
N ASP A 640 6.33 -19.47 17.18
CA ASP A 640 6.66 -19.40 18.61
C ASP A 640 8.13 -19.84 18.78
N PRO A 641 8.98 -19.05 19.46
CA PRO A 641 10.31 -19.54 19.81
C PRO A 641 10.13 -20.75 20.73
N ASP A 642 10.71 -21.88 20.34
CA ASP A 642 10.73 -23.11 21.13
C ASP A 642 11.12 -22.75 22.58
N PRO A 643 10.32 -23.09 23.60
CA PRO A 643 10.63 -22.68 24.96
C PRO A 643 11.99 -23.27 25.35
N ALA A 644 12.93 -22.40 25.74
CA ALA A 644 14.20 -22.83 26.31
C ALA A 644 13.93 -23.90 27.38
N PRO A 645 14.75 -24.98 27.49
CA PRO A 645 14.46 -26.08 28.39
C PRO A 645 14.34 -25.58 29.84
N GLY A 646 13.11 -25.51 30.36
CA GLY A 646 12.83 -25.14 31.75
C GLY A 646 12.16 -23.78 31.99
N GLY A 647 11.81 -22.99 30.96
CA GLY A 647 11.07 -21.74 31.12
C GLY A 647 9.55 -21.93 31.14
N VAL A 648 8.89 -21.68 32.27
CA VAL A 648 7.42 -21.56 32.32
C VAL A 648 7.07 -20.13 31.92
N ASN A 649 6.74 -19.89 30.65
CA ASN A 649 6.29 -18.57 30.19
C ASN A 649 4.85 -18.33 30.70
N GLN A 650 4.72 -17.70 31.87
CA GLN A 650 3.50 -16.95 32.20
C GLN A 650 3.68 -15.54 31.64
N GLN A 651 3.27 -15.32 30.39
CA GLN A 651 3.00 -13.98 29.88
C GLN A 651 1.55 -13.57 30.18
N PRO A 652 1.28 -12.27 30.43
CA PRO A 652 -0.02 -11.79 30.85
C PRO A 652 -1.00 -11.86 29.67
N GLY A 653 -1.98 -12.75 29.76
CA GLY A 653 -3.01 -12.93 28.74
C GLY A 653 -3.59 -14.33 28.89
N GLY A 654 -4.85 -14.42 29.34
CA GLY A 654 -5.53 -15.66 29.79
C GLY A 654 -5.70 -16.78 28.76
N CYS A 655 -4.97 -16.76 27.64
CA CYS A 655 -4.84 -17.91 26.75
C CYS A 655 -3.89 -18.90 27.43
N GLY A 656 -4.38 -20.05 27.93
CA GLY A 656 -3.56 -21.11 28.51
C GLY A 656 -2.46 -21.64 27.56
N ASN A 657 -1.77 -22.73 27.92
CA ASN A 657 -0.66 -23.36 27.17
C ASN A 657 -1.03 -23.89 25.76
N ALA A 658 -1.72 -23.14 24.92
CA ALA A 658 -1.95 -23.42 23.52
C ALA A 658 -0.65 -23.13 22.76
N SER A 659 0.04 -24.20 22.36
CA SER A 659 1.16 -24.21 21.42
C SER A 659 0.68 -23.83 20.03
N GLY A 660 1.08 -22.67 19.49
CA GLY A 660 0.74 -22.25 18.13
C GLY A 660 1.12 -20.80 17.81
N VAL A 661 1.38 -20.53 16.52
CA VAL A 661 1.66 -19.21 15.94
C VAL A 661 0.56 -18.21 16.33
N ARG A 662 0.88 -17.25 17.21
CA ARG A 662 -0.06 -16.18 17.61
C ARG A 662 0.13 -14.97 16.72
N PRO A 663 -0.94 -14.43 16.11
CA PRO A 663 -0.81 -13.20 15.34
C PRO A 663 -0.51 -12.03 16.28
N ARG A 664 0.41 -11.18 15.84
CA ARG A 664 0.68 -9.86 16.38
C ARG A 664 0.05 -8.83 15.48
N CYS A 665 -0.48 -7.78 16.07
CA CYS A 665 -1.18 -6.73 15.35
C CYS A 665 -0.44 -5.42 15.56
N LEU A 666 0.01 -4.82 14.46
CA LEU A 666 0.81 -3.60 14.45
C LEU A 666 0.13 -2.50 13.65
N ILE A 667 0.36 -1.26 14.07
CA ILE A 667 -0.09 -0.03 13.42
C ILE A 667 1.11 0.89 13.38
N GLY A 668 1.87 0.84 12.29
CA GLY A 668 3.18 1.46 12.26
C GLY A 668 4.07 0.73 13.25
N LEU A 669 4.49 1.43 14.31
CA LEU A 669 5.33 0.88 15.36
C LEU A 669 4.54 0.48 16.62
N GLU A 670 3.27 0.83 16.73
CA GLU A 670 2.45 0.55 17.90
C GLU A 670 1.76 -0.82 17.78
N SER A 671 1.68 -1.56 18.88
CA SER A 671 0.88 -2.77 18.96
C SER A 671 -0.59 -2.46 19.23
N CYS A 672 -1.49 -3.25 18.66
CA CYS A 672 -2.90 -3.16 19.01
C CYS A 672 -3.22 -4.05 20.22
N PRO A 673 -4.19 -3.66 21.08
CA PRO A 673 -4.51 -4.33 22.35
C PRO A 673 -5.22 -5.67 22.19
N ALA A 674 -5.31 -6.22 20.97
CA ALA A 674 -6.07 -7.43 20.70
C ALA A 674 -5.24 -8.69 20.99
N ASP A 675 -5.69 -9.47 21.97
CA ASP A 675 -5.19 -10.83 22.20
C ASP A 675 -5.90 -11.81 21.26
N PHE A 676 -5.12 -12.45 20.39
CA PHE A 676 -5.61 -13.49 19.49
C PHE A 676 -5.18 -14.86 20.03
N CYS A 677 -6.11 -15.58 20.68
CA CYS A 677 -5.80 -16.90 21.23
C CYS A 677 -5.90 -18.04 20.18
N ASN A 678 -6.47 -17.77 19.00
CA ASN A 678 -6.68 -18.81 17.97
C ASN A 678 -5.58 -18.75 16.89
N ALA A 679 -5.05 -19.92 16.55
CA ALA A 679 -4.19 -20.08 15.39
C ALA A 679 -4.95 -19.72 14.10
N PRO A 680 -4.25 -19.21 13.06
CA PRO A 680 -4.86 -19.04 11.74
C PRO A 680 -5.42 -20.38 11.24
N VAL A 681 -6.63 -20.34 10.71
CA VAL A 681 -7.31 -21.48 10.08
C VAL A 681 -7.37 -21.26 8.58
N ARG A 682 -7.05 -22.30 7.80
CA ARG A 682 -7.23 -22.26 6.34
C ARG A 682 -8.70 -22.04 6.02
N THR A 683 -8.97 -21.10 5.12
CA THR A 683 -10.30 -20.83 4.58
C THR A 683 -10.40 -21.33 3.13
N PHE A 684 -11.62 -21.61 2.67
CA PHE A 684 -11.90 -22.01 1.28
C PHE A 684 -11.88 -20.84 0.27
N TRP A 685 -11.46 -19.64 0.69
CA TRP A 685 -11.40 -18.45 -0.14
C TRP A 685 -10.07 -17.74 0.12
N THR A 686 -9.53 -17.11 -0.92
CA THR A 686 -8.30 -16.32 -0.86
C THR A 686 -8.58 -14.85 -1.18
N GLN A 687 -7.79 -13.99 -0.56
CA GLN A 687 -7.84 -12.55 -0.74
C GLN A 687 -6.43 -12.10 -1.12
N ASP A 688 -6.32 -11.31 -2.18
CA ASP A 688 -5.07 -10.66 -2.59
C ASP A 688 -3.92 -11.54 -3.10
N ASP A 689 -4.05 -12.85 -3.28
CA ASP A 689 -3.00 -13.63 -3.96
C ASP A 689 -3.56 -14.84 -4.73
N ALA A 690 -3.11 -14.99 -5.97
CA ALA A 690 -3.23 -16.22 -6.76
C ALA A 690 -1.93 -17.05 -6.74
N THR A 691 -1.03 -16.80 -5.77
CA THR A 691 0.28 -17.50 -5.66
C THR A 691 0.18 -18.85 -4.94
N GLU A 692 -0.94 -19.56 -5.10
CA GLU A 692 -0.97 -21.01 -4.91
C GLU A 692 -0.58 -21.67 -6.23
N ASP A 693 0.70 -22.04 -6.32
CA ASP A 693 1.15 -23.08 -7.25
C ASP A 693 0.44 -24.39 -6.89
N GLN A 694 0.01 -25.12 -7.94
CA GLN A 694 -0.54 -26.46 -7.83
C GLN A 694 0.49 -27.47 -7.31
#